data_AF-A0A523NZU2-F1
#
_entry.id   AF-A0A523NZU2-F1
#
_cell.length_a   1.000
_cell.length_b   1.000
_cell.length_c   1.000
_cell.angle_alpha   90.00
_cell.angle_beta   90.00
_cell.angle_gamma   90.00
#
_symmetry.space_group_name_H-M   'P 1'
#
loop_
_entity.id
_entity.type
_entity.pdbx_description
1 polymer ?
#
loop_
_entity_poly.entity_id
_entity_poly.type
_entity_poly.pdbx_seq_one_letter_code
_entity_poly.pdbx_strand_id
1 'polypeptide(L)'
;MARSGAKNATKNHRRYWALTFDDDAIAWLAINCPGQSTNTFSAAVLEELSGVVDELNGAPPRGLVVYSTKASGFIVGADIREFKHLSDPLETTKKMTAVHELFARIEEFAFPSVARIHGFCLGGGLELALACRYRVALDDQRTRIGLPEILLGIHPGFGGTVRSIERIGVLAAMDLMLTGRSIDARRAVKLGLIDSAVPERHLDHAVRALIMQARVPRGPGYAAKLANTRLLRPVVARILRRQVSKRAQESHYPAPFALIRQWAEHGGSRRELFRAEARSIGQLLASTTSQNLQRLYFLTERLKSMGRDTQFQVRHVHVIGAGTMGGDIAAWCAMRGMHVTLQDQEIKYLAPAIKRATATYKSRIRDPYHRASVQDNLVADLDGVGIARADVIIEAIIEDLDAKRGLFQQIERRAKAGALIATNTSSIPLEDIAQGMRDGTRLVGIHFFNPVAKMQLIEIINAPDTDPLQCARAAAFAIQIDRQPLPARSSPGFLINRILSPYLQEAMTMVDEGICVVDVDETATQFGMPMGPIELADTIGLDICLSVGEVLSEKLGGAVPGILRAKVGQGHLGRKNKIGFYKYKGSRIIRPKGEQSDRGMPDLCDRLILRLLNESVACLREGVVADADLIDVGMVFGTGFAPFRGGPIHYAAHRGIDNVHARLEQLQKDYGDRFEPDAGWKDLQG
;
A
#
# COMPACT_ATOMS: atom_id res chain seq x y z
N MET A 1 -34.69 -5.63 31.71
CA MET A 1 -35.51 -6.70 32.33
C MET A 1 -35.22 -8.01 31.63
N ALA A 2 -35.11 -9.09 32.39
CA ALA A 2 -34.44 -10.33 32.01
C ALA A 2 -35.38 -11.40 31.41
N ARG A 3 -34.78 -12.23 30.53
CA ARG A 3 -35.05 -13.64 30.18
C ARG A 3 -36.49 -14.08 29.86
N SER A 4 -36.66 -14.67 28.67
CA SER A 4 -37.14 -16.05 28.47
C SER A 4 -37.61 -16.23 27.03
N GLY A 5 -36.95 -17.10 26.24
CA GLY A 5 -37.49 -17.46 24.91
C GLY A 5 -36.63 -18.23 23.92
N ALA A 6 -35.37 -18.59 24.21
CA ALA A 6 -34.60 -19.42 23.28
C ALA A 6 -34.97 -20.90 23.45
N LYS A 7 -35.86 -21.44 22.62
CA LYS A 7 -36.11 -22.88 22.50
C LYS A 7 -35.68 -23.41 21.14
N ASN A 8 -34.80 -24.42 21.21
CA ASN A 8 -34.37 -25.38 20.20
C ASN A 8 -33.63 -24.87 18.96
N ALA A 9 -32.31 -24.71 19.11
CA ALA A 9 -31.35 -24.89 18.01
C ALA A 9 -30.65 -26.25 18.18
N THR A 10 -30.74 -27.10 17.17
CA THR A 10 -29.93 -28.31 16.99
C THR A 10 -28.43 -27.93 17.08
N LYS A 11 -27.74 -28.43 18.12
CA LYS A 11 -26.30 -28.16 18.34
C LYS A 11 -25.44 -28.95 17.34
N ASN A 12 -25.34 -28.48 16.11
CA ASN A 12 -24.09 -28.66 15.35
C ASN A 12 -23.09 -27.66 15.93
N HIS A 13 -22.02 -28.15 16.58
CA HIS A 13 -20.93 -27.30 17.07
C HIS A 13 -20.18 -26.69 15.86
N ARG A 14 -20.65 -25.52 15.41
CA ARG A 14 -19.99 -24.73 14.38
C ARG A 14 -18.90 -23.88 15.00
N ARG A 15 -17.73 -23.80 14.36
CA ARG A 15 -16.58 -23.04 14.87
C ARG A 15 -16.59 -21.60 14.38
N TYR A 16 -17.02 -21.35 13.15
CA TYR A 16 -16.89 -20.05 12.49
C TYR A 16 -18.21 -19.31 12.34
N TRP A 17 -19.32 -20.04 12.18
CA TRP A 17 -20.65 -19.48 11.95
C TRP A 17 -21.61 -19.77 13.10
N ALA A 18 -22.16 -18.73 13.72
CA ALA A 18 -23.21 -18.87 14.72
C ALA A 18 -24.56 -18.47 14.11
N LEU A 19 -25.49 -19.43 14.05
CA LEU A 19 -26.85 -19.23 13.58
C LEU A 19 -27.79 -19.12 14.78
N THR A 20 -28.58 -18.05 14.81
CA THR A 20 -29.61 -17.80 15.84
C THR A 20 -30.90 -17.32 15.17
N PHE A 21 -32.04 -17.50 15.82
CA PHE A 21 -33.33 -17.03 15.34
C PHE A 21 -33.93 -16.05 16.36
N ASP A 22 -34.54 -14.96 15.88
CA ASP A 22 -35.28 -14.04 16.74
C ASP A 22 -36.79 -14.33 16.75
N ASP A 23 -37.53 -13.56 17.56
CA ASP A 23 -38.98 -13.72 17.74
C ASP A 23 -39.77 -13.50 16.43
N ASP A 24 -39.18 -12.83 15.43
CA ASP A 24 -39.77 -12.59 14.11
C ASP A 24 -39.47 -13.73 13.12
N ALA A 25 -38.86 -14.82 13.58
CA ALA A 25 -38.35 -15.93 12.79
C ALA A 25 -37.29 -15.50 11.74
N ILE A 26 -36.52 -14.46 12.04
CA ILE A 26 -35.38 -14.02 11.23
C ILE A 26 -34.14 -14.78 11.68
N ALA A 27 -33.43 -15.38 10.72
CA ALA A 27 -32.15 -16.03 10.93
C ALA A 27 -31.03 -14.99 10.99
N TRP A 28 -30.28 -14.96 12.10
CA TRP A 28 -29.10 -14.13 12.31
C TRP A 28 -27.86 -15.01 12.26
N LEU A 29 -27.09 -14.86 11.19
CA LEU A 29 -25.88 -15.62 10.90
C LEU A 29 -24.64 -14.75 11.14
N ALA A 30 -23.96 -15.03 12.25
CA ALA A 30 -22.77 -14.31 12.68
C ALA A 30 -21.51 -15.04 12.22
N ILE A 31 -20.60 -14.35 11.53
CA ILE A 31 -19.24 -14.84 11.30
C ILE A 31 -18.30 -14.40 12.42
N ASN A 32 -17.48 -15.33 12.89
CA ASN A 32 -16.40 -15.08 13.84
C ASN A 32 -15.26 -16.08 13.63
N CYS A 33 -14.14 -15.65 13.05
CA CYS A 33 -12.93 -16.46 12.95
C CYS A 33 -12.15 -16.44 14.28
N PRO A 34 -12.11 -17.54 15.07
CA PRO A 34 -11.44 -17.54 16.37
C PRO A 34 -9.92 -17.38 16.21
N GLY A 35 -9.28 -16.67 17.14
CA GLY A 35 -7.83 -16.44 17.13
C GLY A 35 -7.34 -15.43 16.07
N GLN A 36 -8.24 -14.84 15.28
CA GLN A 36 -7.91 -13.82 14.29
C GLN A 36 -8.55 -12.48 14.65
N SER A 37 -7.87 -11.37 14.35
CA SER A 37 -8.40 -10.02 14.55
C SER A 37 -9.49 -9.65 13.54
N THR A 38 -9.49 -10.30 12.38
CA THR A 38 -10.41 -10.08 11.25
C THR A 38 -11.04 -11.39 10.82
N ASN A 39 -12.16 -11.32 10.09
CA ASN A 39 -12.76 -12.49 9.44
C ASN A 39 -12.26 -12.62 8.02
N THR A 40 -11.89 -13.84 7.63
CA THR A 40 -11.42 -14.23 6.28
C THR A 40 -12.14 -15.50 5.83
N PHE A 41 -12.24 -15.72 4.52
CA PHE A 41 -12.73 -16.98 3.97
C PHE A 41 -11.58 -17.97 3.81
N SER A 42 -11.48 -18.89 4.77
CA SER A 42 -10.78 -20.17 4.61
C SER A 42 -11.70 -21.21 3.99
N ALA A 43 -11.13 -22.31 3.48
CA ALA A 43 -11.90 -23.46 3.01
C ALA A 43 -12.89 -23.97 4.07
N ALA A 44 -12.46 -24.06 5.33
CA ALA A 44 -13.31 -24.51 6.44
C ALA A 44 -14.47 -23.55 6.74
N VAL A 45 -14.25 -22.23 6.62
CA VAL A 45 -15.32 -21.22 6.78
C VAL A 45 -16.38 -21.37 5.67
N LEU A 46 -15.95 -21.64 4.43
CA LEU A 46 -16.85 -21.83 3.29
C LEU A 46 -17.62 -23.15 3.38
N GLU A 47 -16.98 -24.22 3.86
CA GLU A 47 -17.61 -25.52 4.10
C GLU A 47 -18.70 -25.42 5.19
N GLU A 48 -18.40 -24.80 6.33
CA GLU A 48 -19.40 -24.54 7.37
C GLU A 48 -20.55 -23.66 6.85
N LEU A 49 -20.25 -22.64 6.03
CA LEU A 49 -21.28 -21.81 5.39
C LEU A 49 -22.17 -22.64 4.47
N SER A 50 -21.62 -23.58 3.70
CA SER A 50 -22.40 -24.49 2.87
C SER A 50 -23.40 -25.29 3.70
N GLY A 51 -22.96 -25.87 4.82
CA GLY A 51 -23.86 -26.61 5.71
C GLY A 51 -24.96 -25.73 6.33
N VAL A 52 -24.67 -24.45 6.62
CA VAL A 52 -25.70 -23.48 7.06
C VAL A 52 -26.70 -23.19 5.95
N VAL A 53 -26.23 -22.99 4.71
CA VAL A 53 -27.10 -22.73 3.56
C VAL A 53 -28.03 -23.91 3.30
N ASP A 54 -27.54 -25.14 3.44
CA ASP A 54 -28.35 -26.35 3.30
C ASP A 54 -29.42 -26.46 4.41
N GLU A 55 -29.07 -26.14 5.66
CA GLU A 55 -30.04 -26.06 6.77
C GLU A 55 -31.15 -25.04 6.50
N LEU A 56 -30.78 -23.83 6.05
CA LEU A 56 -31.74 -22.75 5.78
C LEU A 56 -32.62 -23.03 4.55
N ASN A 57 -32.13 -23.81 3.58
CA ASN A 57 -32.96 -24.29 2.47
C ASN A 57 -33.95 -25.36 2.92
N GLY A 58 -33.55 -26.25 3.83
CA GLY A 58 -34.43 -27.26 4.40
C GLY A 58 -35.51 -26.69 5.32
N ALA A 59 -35.20 -25.62 6.05
CA ALA A 59 -36.12 -24.92 6.94
C ALA A 59 -36.08 -23.39 6.70
N PRO A 60 -36.80 -22.88 5.68
CA PRO A 60 -36.76 -21.47 5.28
C PRO A 60 -37.19 -20.51 6.40
N PRO A 61 -36.33 -19.59 6.87
CA PRO A 61 -36.74 -18.51 7.78
C PRO A 61 -37.56 -17.44 7.06
N ARG A 62 -38.09 -16.47 7.82
CA ARG A 62 -38.69 -15.26 7.25
C ARG A 62 -37.66 -14.41 6.49
N GLY A 63 -36.40 -14.46 6.91
CA GLY A 63 -35.28 -13.80 6.25
C GLY A 63 -33.95 -14.16 6.90
N LEU A 64 -32.84 -13.84 6.22
CA LEU A 64 -31.48 -14.07 6.70
C LEU A 64 -30.73 -12.75 6.85
N VAL A 65 -30.06 -12.56 7.98
CA VAL A 65 -29.09 -11.48 8.20
C VAL A 65 -27.71 -12.07 8.39
N VAL A 66 -26.79 -11.73 7.49
CA VAL A 66 -25.38 -12.08 7.62
C VAL A 66 -24.65 -10.88 8.21
N TYR A 67 -23.94 -11.08 9.33
CA TYR A 67 -23.20 -10.02 10.02
C TYR A 67 -21.93 -10.57 10.67
N SER A 68 -21.06 -9.67 11.13
CA SER A 68 -19.82 -9.99 11.83
C SER A 68 -19.87 -9.54 13.29
N THR A 69 -19.24 -10.29 14.18
CA THR A 69 -19.02 -9.89 15.58
C THR A 69 -17.67 -9.22 15.83
N LYS A 70 -16.78 -9.16 14.82
CA LYS A 70 -15.45 -8.57 14.95
C LYS A 70 -15.52 -7.05 14.86
N ALA A 71 -14.79 -6.35 15.75
CA ALA A 71 -14.66 -4.90 15.71
C ALA A 71 -14.00 -4.39 14.41
N SER A 72 -13.15 -5.19 13.77
CA SER A 72 -12.46 -4.84 12.51
C SER A 72 -13.42 -4.62 11.34
N GLY A 73 -14.60 -5.23 11.37
CA GLY A 73 -15.60 -5.13 10.32
C GLY A 73 -16.20 -6.46 9.91
N PHE A 74 -16.82 -6.47 8.72
CA PHE A 74 -17.53 -7.60 8.14
C PHE A 74 -16.58 -8.77 7.81
N ILE A 75 -15.99 -8.76 6.61
CA ILE A 75 -15.07 -9.78 6.11
C ILE A 75 -14.05 -9.08 5.20
N VAL A 76 -12.75 -9.34 5.40
CA VAL A 76 -11.67 -8.65 4.67
C VAL A 76 -11.28 -9.33 3.35
N GLY A 77 -11.85 -10.49 3.06
CA GLY A 77 -11.60 -11.25 1.83
C GLY A 77 -11.29 -12.73 2.08
N ALA A 78 -10.70 -13.38 1.09
CA ALA A 78 -10.19 -14.74 1.20
C ALA A 78 -8.94 -14.81 2.09
N ASP A 79 -8.69 -15.98 2.69
CA ASP A 79 -7.46 -16.22 3.43
C ASP A 79 -6.30 -16.44 2.45
N ILE A 80 -5.50 -15.40 2.25
CA ILE A 80 -4.35 -15.39 1.32
C ILE A 80 -3.33 -16.47 1.70
N ARG A 81 -3.30 -16.95 2.96
CA ARG A 81 -2.38 -18.02 3.38
C ARG A 81 -2.68 -19.34 2.68
N GLU A 82 -3.95 -19.58 2.33
CA GLU A 82 -4.37 -20.80 1.65
C GLU A 82 -3.98 -20.82 0.16
N PHE A 83 -3.72 -19.64 -0.43
CA PHE A 83 -3.35 -19.53 -1.84
C PHE A 83 -2.03 -20.22 -2.16
N LYS A 84 -1.12 -20.35 -1.18
CA LYS A 84 0.14 -21.10 -1.33
C LYS A 84 -0.08 -22.58 -1.68
N HIS A 85 -1.24 -23.13 -1.31
CA HIS A 85 -1.61 -24.53 -1.59
C HIS A 85 -2.41 -24.69 -2.90
N LEU A 86 -2.62 -23.60 -3.65
CA LEU A 86 -3.40 -23.55 -4.88
C LEU A 86 -2.48 -23.38 -6.09
N SER A 87 -1.54 -24.31 -6.26
CA SER A 87 -0.55 -24.26 -7.34
C SER A 87 -1.06 -24.85 -8.65
N ASP A 88 -2.01 -25.79 -8.60
CA ASP A 88 -2.62 -26.37 -9.80
C ASP A 88 -3.81 -25.51 -10.29
N PRO A 89 -3.75 -24.96 -11.52
CA PRO A 89 -4.85 -24.20 -12.11
C PRO A 89 -6.17 -24.96 -12.20
N LEU A 90 -6.13 -26.29 -12.45
CA LEU A 90 -7.35 -27.08 -12.63
C LEU A 90 -8.07 -27.30 -11.30
N GLU A 91 -7.37 -27.76 -10.28
CA GLU A 91 -7.92 -27.88 -8.93
C GLU A 91 -8.41 -26.53 -8.38
N THR A 92 -7.67 -25.44 -8.63
CA THR A 92 -8.10 -24.09 -8.25
C THR A 92 -9.41 -23.70 -8.95
N THR A 93 -9.54 -23.99 -10.25
CA THR A 93 -10.77 -23.72 -11.01
C THR A 93 -11.97 -24.49 -10.43
N LYS A 94 -11.80 -25.76 -10.06
CA LYS A 94 -12.86 -26.56 -9.43
C LYS A 94 -13.30 -25.97 -8.10
N LYS A 95 -12.35 -25.58 -7.25
CA LYS A 95 -12.63 -24.91 -5.97
C LYS A 95 -13.39 -23.60 -6.17
N MET A 96 -12.97 -22.74 -7.10
CA MET A 96 -13.70 -21.49 -7.39
C MET A 96 -15.13 -21.76 -7.88
N THR A 97 -15.30 -22.79 -8.72
CA THR A 97 -16.63 -23.20 -9.20
C THR A 97 -17.55 -23.61 -8.04
N ALA A 98 -17.04 -24.40 -7.08
CA ALA A 98 -17.81 -24.78 -5.90
C ALA A 98 -18.22 -23.57 -5.04
N VAL A 99 -17.36 -22.55 -4.92
CA VAL A 99 -17.71 -21.31 -4.22
C VAL A 99 -18.77 -20.52 -4.98
N HIS A 100 -18.70 -20.48 -6.33
CA HIS A 100 -19.74 -19.85 -7.15
C HIS A 100 -21.10 -20.51 -6.92
N GLU A 101 -21.14 -21.84 -6.88
CA GLU A 101 -22.35 -22.63 -6.61
C GLU A 101 -22.90 -22.38 -5.20
N LEU A 102 -22.03 -22.29 -4.19
CA LEU A 102 -22.42 -21.89 -2.83
C LEU A 102 -23.08 -20.50 -2.82
N PHE A 103 -22.46 -19.51 -3.44
CA PHE A 103 -23.02 -18.15 -3.45
C PHE A 103 -24.26 -18.03 -4.33
N ALA A 104 -24.38 -18.84 -5.38
CA ALA A 104 -25.61 -18.95 -6.18
C ALA A 104 -26.78 -19.46 -5.33
N ARG A 105 -26.57 -20.48 -4.49
CA ARG A 105 -27.61 -20.97 -3.56
C ARG A 105 -28.10 -19.87 -2.60
N ILE A 106 -27.22 -18.99 -2.14
CA ILE A 106 -27.59 -17.85 -1.28
C ILE A 106 -28.43 -16.81 -2.05
N GLU A 107 -28.08 -16.57 -3.30
CA GLU A 107 -28.78 -15.65 -4.20
C GLU A 107 -30.18 -16.14 -4.58
N GLU A 108 -30.34 -17.47 -4.68
CA GLU A 108 -31.57 -18.17 -5.05
C GLU A 108 -32.51 -18.46 -3.87
N PHE A 109 -32.17 -18.04 -2.64
CA PHE A 109 -33.06 -18.21 -1.50
C PHE A 109 -34.47 -17.68 -1.76
N ALA A 110 -35.46 -18.49 -1.39
CA ALA A 110 -36.89 -18.13 -1.49
C ALA A 110 -37.27 -16.96 -0.55
N PHE A 111 -36.46 -16.72 0.48
CA PHE A 111 -36.61 -15.65 1.47
C PHE A 111 -35.56 -14.54 1.27
N PRO A 112 -35.82 -13.30 1.75
CA PRO A 112 -34.86 -12.21 1.65
C PRO A 112 -33.60 -12.43 2.52
N SER A 113 -32.42 -12.18 1.94
CA SER A 113 -31.14 -12.16 2.64
C SER A 113 -30.53 -10.75 2.69
N VAL A 114 -29.93 -10.37 3.81
CA VAL A 114 -29.35 -9.05 4.04
C VAL A 114 -27.92 -9.18 4.56
N ALA A 115 -26.95 -8.54 3.90
CA ALA A 115 -25.63 -8.33 4.45
C ALA A 115 -25.62 -7.05 5.30
N ARG A 116 -25.38 -7.20 6.61
CA ARG A 116 -25.21 -6.09 7.56
C ARG A 116 -23.73 -5.79 7.72
N ILE A 117 -23.29 -4.68 7.13
CA ILE A 117 -21.88 -4.33 6.93
C ILE A 117 -21.44 -3.25 7.92
N HIS A 118 -20.33 -3.47 8.62
CA HIS A 118 -19.56 -2.44 9.32
C HIS A 118 -18.07 -2.65 9.04
N GLY A 119 -17.25 -1.61 9.23
CA GLY A 119 -15.80 -1.69 9.03
C GLY A 119 -15.43 -2.19 7.61
N PHE A 120 -14.43 -3.07 7.53
CA PHE A 120 -13.96 -3.60 6.25
C PHE A 120 -14.91 -4.67 5.67
N CYS A 121 -15.37 -4.45 4.43
CA CYS A 121 -16.08 -5.41 3.59
C CYS A 121 -15.37 -5.47 2.23
N LEU A 122 -14.35 -6.32 2.15
CA LEU A 122 -13.40 -6.32 1.05
C LEU A 122 -13.37 -7.68 0.36
N GLY A 123 -13.13 -7.64 -0.95
CA GLY A 123 -12.92 -8.81 -1.79
C GLY A 123 -14.03 -9.85 -1.65
N GLY A 124 -13.67 -11.10 -1.35
CA GLY A 124 -14.63 -12.17 -1.05
C GLY A 124 -15.74 -11.80 -0.06
N GLY A 125 -15.47 -10.91 0.92
CA GLY A 125 -16.49 -10.38 1.83
C GLY A 125 -17.58 -9.60 1.12
N LEU A 126 -17.18 -8.74 0.17
CA LEU A 126 -18.11 -8.03 -0.70
C LEU A 126 -18.79 -8.98 -1.69
N GLU A 127 -18.09 -10.02 -2.17
CA GLU A 127 -18.69 -11.03 -3.06
C GLU A 127 -19.83 -11.81 -2.38
N LEU A 128 -19.67 -12.18 -1.10
CA LEU A 128 -20.77 -12.74 -0.29
C LEU A 128 -21.89 -11.72 -0.09
N ALA A 129 -21.54 -10.46 0.20
CA ALA A 129 -22.54 -9.41 0.38
C ALA A 129 -23.33 -9.11 -0.91
N LEU A 130 -22.69 -9.27 -2.08
CA LEU A 130 -23.32 -9.18 -3.39
C LEU A 130 -24.22 -10.38 -3.70
N ALA A 131 -23.94 -11.56 -3.14
CA ALA A 131 -24.82 -12.73 -3.23
C ALA A 131 -26.09 -12.58 -2.37
N CYS A 132 -26.06 -11.76 -1.30
CA CYS A 132 -27.26 -11.43 -0.53
C CYS A 132 -28.25 -10.59 -1.36
N ARG A 133 -29.54 -10.64 -1.05
CA ARG A 133 -30.55 -9.80 -1.75
C ARG A 133 -30.36 -8.31 -1.46
N TYR A 134 -30.04 -7.95 -0.23
CA TYR A 134 -29.81 -6.57 0.21
C TYR A 134 -28.47 -6.39 0.94
N ARG A 135 -27.97 -5.15 0.96
CA ARG A 135 -26.80 -4.73 1.75
C ARG A 135 -27.11 -3.43 2.48
N VAL A 136 -26.91 -3.41 3.80
CA VAL A 136 -27.01 -2.21 4.64
C VAL A 136 -25.66 -2.02 5.32
N ALA A 137 -25.11 -0.81 5.24
CA ALA A 137 -23.83 -0.50 5.87
C ALA A 137 -23.95 0.54 6.99
N LEU A 138 -23.07 0.43 7.97
CA LEU A 138 -22.83 1.46 8.96
C LEU A 138 -22.21 2.70 8.29
N ASP A 139 -22.85 3.86 8.44
CA ASP A 139 -22.32 5.16 8.00
C ASP A 139 -21.22 5.65 8.97
N ASP A 140 -20.06 5.03 8.87
CA ASP A 140 -18.85 5.36 9.65
C ASP A 140 -17.65 5.53 8.72
N GLN A 141 -16.72 6.40 9.12
CA GLN A 141 -15.45 6.62 8.45
C GLN A 141 -14.57 5.38 8.43
N ARG A 142 -14.77 4.38 9.31
CA ARG A 142 -14.04 3.11 9.26
C ARG A 142 -14.63 2.13 8.24
N THR A 143 -15.87 2.34 7.81
CA THR A 143 -16.52 1.46 6.84
C THR A 143 -15.87 1.62 5.46
N ARG A 144 -15.29 0.55 4.94
CA ARG A 144 -14.58 0.51 3.66
C ARG A 144 -15.00 -0.70 2.86
N ILE A 145 -15.50 -0.45 1.65
CA ILE A 145 -16.12 -1.45 0.78
C ILE A 145 -15.35 -1.47 -0.55
N GLY A 146 -14.92 -2.63 -1.05
CA GLY A 146 -14.15 -2.70 -2.31
C GLY A 146 -13.71 -4.11 -2.72
N LEU A 147 -13.07 -4.19 -3.90
CA LEU A 147 -12.57 -5.43 -4.52
C LEU A 147 -11.06 -5.28 -4.80
N PRO A 148 -10.17 -5.48 -3.80
CA PRO A 148 -8.75 -5.18 -3.90
C PRO A 148 -7.90 -6.29 -4.54
N GLU A 149 -8.50 -7.35 -5.07
CA GLU A 149 -7.84 -8.55 -5.62
C GLU A 149 -6.73 -8.24 -6.64
N ILE A 150 -6.89 -7.15 -7.40
CA ILE A 150 -5.92 -6.70 -8.40
C ILE A 150 -4.55 -6.39 -7.83
N LEU A 151 -4.50 -6.00 -6.55
CA LEU A 151 -3.26 -5.72 -5.82
C LEU A 151 -2.49 -7.01 -5.47
N LEU A 152 -3.15 -8.17 -5.53
CA LEU A 152 -2.55 -9.50 -5.34
C LEU A 152 -2.26 -10.20 -6.68
N GLY A 153 -2.40 -9.49 -7.81
CA GLY A 153 -2.18 -10.06 -9.14
C GLY A 153 -3.28 -11.01 -9.62
N ILE A 154 -4.46 -10.95 -9.01
CA ILE A 154 -5.66 -11.70 -9.42
C ILE A 154 -6.83 -10.72 -9.63
N HIS A 155 -8.02 -11.19 -9.99
CA HIS A 155 -9.24 -10.38 -9.98
C HIS A 155 -10.25 -11.02 -9.01
N PRO A 156 -11.46 -10.45 -8.79
CA PRO A 156 -12.47 -11.11 -7.97
C PRO A 156 -12.78 -12.52 -8.49
N GLY A 157 -12.98 -13.46 -7.58
CA GLY A 157 -13.01 -14.89 -7.88
C GLY A 157 -14.20 -15.67 -7.30
N PHE A 158 -15.02 -15.05 -6.46
CA PHE A 158 -16.25 -15.64 -5.90
C PHE A 158 -17.52 -15.03 -6.55
N GLY A 159 -17.42 -14.59 -7.81
CA GLY A 159 -18.52 -14.03 -8.59
C GLY A 159 -18.58 -12.51 -8.60
N GLY A 160 -17.58 -11.83 -8.05
CA GLY A 160 -17.50 -10.38 -8.00
C GLY A 160 -17.46 -9.75 -9.37
N THR A 161 -16.83 -10.38 -10.36
CA THR A 161 -16.79 -9.84 -11.75
C THR A 161 -18.17 -9.86 -12.40
N VAL A 162 -19.07 -10.73 -11.94
CA VAL A 162 -20.43 -10.84 -12.44
C VAL A 162 -21.37 -9.93 -11.66
N ARG A 163 -21.49 -10.17 -10.35
CA ARG A 163 -22.51 -9.52 -9.51
C ARG A 163 -22.29 -8.03 -9.37
N SER A 164 -21.03 -7.56 -9.34
CA SER A 164 -20.76 -6.13 -9.27
C SER A 164 -21.17 -5.41 -10.56
N ILE A 165 -20.93 -6.00 -11.73
CA ILE A 165 -21.32 -5.43 -13.04
C ILE A 165 -22.85 -5.36 -13.15
N GLU A 166 -23.53 -6.43 -12.75
CA GLU A 166 -24.99 -6.45 -12.73
C GLU A 166 -25.56 -5.46 -11.72
N ARG A 167 -24.86 -5.17 -10.63
CA ARG A 167 -25.35 -4.27 -9.59
C ARG A 167 -25.15 -2.79 -9.93
N ILE A 168 -23.95 -2.39 -10.31
CA ILE A 168 -23.56 -0.97 -10.46
C ILE A 168 -23.16 -0.60 -11.90
N GLY A 169 -23.22 -1.55 -12.82
CA GLY A 169 -22.81 -1.37 -14.21
C GLY A 169 -21.30 -1.53 -14.43
N VAL A 170 -20.93 -1.87 -15.66
CA VAL A 170 -19.54 -2.18 -16.01
C VAL A 170 -18.55 -1.08 -15.66
N LEU A 171 -18.85 0.19 -15.94
CA LEU A 171 -17.86 1.26 -15.76
C LEU A 171 -17.50 1.48 -14.29
N ALA A 172 -18.50 1.47 -13.40
CA ALA A 172 -18.27 1.64 -11.96
C ALA A 172 -17.65 0.37 -11.34
N ALA A 173 -18.10 -0.81 -11.77
CA ALA A 173 -17.55 -2.08 -11.32
C ALA A 173 -16.07 -2.25 -11.74
N MET A 174 -15.76 -1.97 -13.02
CA MET A 174 -14.39 -2.04 -13.54
C MET A 174 -13.48 -0.99 -12.89
N ASP A 175 -13.98 0.21 -12.60
CA ASP A 175 -13.20 1.19 -11.83
C ASP A 175 -12.82 0.66 -10.44
N LEU A 176 -13.75 0.00 -9.71
CA LEU A 176 -13.44 -0.60 -8.41
C LEU A 176 -12.45 -1.78 -8.55
N MET A 177 -12.71 -2.71 -9.47
CA MET A 177 -11.89 -3.92 -9.64
C MET A 177 -10.49 -3.62 -10.21
N LEU A 178 -10.37 -2.74 -11.21
CA LEU A 178 -9.07 -2.44 -11.85
C LEU A 178 -8.17 -1.55 -10.99
N THR A 179 -8.75 -0.74 -10.10
CA THR A 179 -7.97 0.10 -9.18
C THR A 179 -7.72 -0.54 -7.83
N GLY A 180 -8.53 -1.54 -7.45
CA GLY A 180 -8.50 -2.16 -6.14
C GLY A 180 -8.89 -1.23 -4.99
N ARG A 181 -9.45 -0.04 -5.30
CA ARG A 181 -9.74 0.97 -4.29
C ARG A 181 -10.96 0.61 -3.46
N SER A 182 -10.93 0.99 -2.19
CA SER A 182 -12.12 0.97 -1.33
C SER A 182 -12.84 2.32 -1.34
N ILE A 183 -14.15 2.26 -1.14
CA ILE A 183 -15.04 3.43 -1.03
C ILE A 183 -15.76 3.42 0.31
N ASP A 184 -16.17 4.61 0.76
CA ASP A 184 -17.02 4.77 1.95
C ASP A 184 -18.48 4.35 1.69
N ALA A 185 -19.22 4.14 2.78
CA ALA A 185 -20.61 3.69 2.73
C ALA A 185 -21.53 4.62 1.92
N ARG A 186 -21.40 5.95 2.08
CA ARG A 186 -22.23 6.93 1.34
C ARG A 186 -21.98 6.88 -0.15
N ARG A 187 -20.70 6.77 -0.55
CA ARG A 187 -20.32 6.60 -1.96
C ARG A 187 -20.84 5.27 -2.52
N ALA A 188 -20.79 4.20 -1.74
CA ALA A 188 -21.32 2.89 -2.11
C ALA A 188 -22.84 2.95 -2.37
N VAL A 189 -23.62 3.66 -1.54
CA VAL A 189 -25.05 3.93 -1.79
C VAL A 189 -25.24 4.69 -3.10
N LYS A 190 -24.47 5.77 -3.32
CA LYS A 190 -24.58 6.60 -4.52
C LYS A 190 -24.29 5.82 -5.81
N LEU A 191 -23.41 4.83 -5.76
CA LEU A 191 -23.13 3.94 -6.89
C LEU A 191 -24.17 2.82 -7.06
N GLY A 192 -24.99 2.57 -6.04
CA GLY A 192 -25.93 1.45 -6.00
C GLY A 192 -25.31 0.13 -5.52
N LEU A 193 -24.04 0.16 -5.06
CA LEU A 193 -23.34 -1.05 -4.60
C LEU A 193 -23.97 -1.62 -3.33
N ILE A 194 -24.45 -0.74 -2.44
CA ILE A 194 -25.25 -1.08 -1.26
C ILE A 194 -26.59 -0.36 -1.29
N ASP A 195 -27.57 -0.86 -0.54
CA ASP A 195 -28.95 -0.36 -0.56
C ASP A 195 -29.15 0.85 0.35
N SER A 196 -28.49 0.88 1.52
CA SER A 196 -28.50 2.04 2.41
C SER A 196 -27.26 2.11 3.31
N ALA A 197 -26.95 3.32 3.77
CA ALA A 197 -25.94 3.60 4.78
C ALA A 197 -26.62 4.37 5.92
N VAL A 198 -26.56 3.83 7.14
CA VAL A 198 -27.27 4.39 8.30
C VAL A 198 -26.37 4.44 9.54
N PRO A 199 -26.61 5.37 10.47
CA PRO A 199 -25.94 5.35 11.78
C PRO A 199 -26.24 4.07 12.56
N GLU A 200 -25.36 3.71 13.48
CA GLU A 200 -25.42 2.46 14.25
C GLU A 200 -26.79 2.20 14.89
N ARG A 201 -27.35 3.22 15.54
CA ARG A 201 -28.68 3.17 16.19
C ARG A 201 -29.85 2.80 15.28
N HIS A 202 -29.68 2.90 13.95
CA HIS A 202 -30.72 2.60 12.96
C HIS A 202 -30.40 1.35 12.13
N LEU A 203 -29.22 0.73 12.32
CA LEU A 203 -28.73 -0.34 11.46
C LEU A 203 -29.64 -1.57 11.50
N ASP A 204 -29.97 -2.06 12.69
CA ASP A 204 -30.79 -3.26 12.86
C ASP A 204 -32.24 -3.03 12.40
N HIS A 205 -32.77 -1.83 12.66
CA HIS A 205 -34.10 -1.45 12.18
C HIS A 205 -34.16 -1.40 10.65
N ALA A 206 -33.15 -0.84 9.98
CA ALA A 206 -33.08 -0.79 8.53
C ALA A 206 -33.01 -2.20 7.91
N VAL A 207 -32.24 -3.11 8.52
CA VAL A 207 -32.16 -4.52 8.10
C VAL A 207 -33.53 -5.20 8.21
N ARG A 208 -34.20 -5.09 9.37
CA ARG A 208 -35.53 -5.67 9.59
C ARG A 208 -36.57 -5.12 8.60
N ALA A 209 -36.54 -3.81 8.35
CA ALA A 209 -37.45 -3.18 7.39
C ALA A 209 -37.30 -3.75 5.98
N LEU A 210 -36.08 -4.05 5.53
CA LEU A 210 -35.84 -4.65 4.20
C LEU A 210 -36.35 -6.09 4.11
N ILE A 211 -36.18 -6.88 5.17
CA ILE A 211 -36.71 -8.25 5.24
C ILE A 211 -38.24 -8.22 5.16
N MET A 212 -38.89 -7.35 5.94
CA MET A 212 -40.36 -7.29 5.99
C MET A 212 -40.98 -6.75 4.70
N GLN A 213 -40.33 -5.79 4.03
CA GLN A 213 -40.87 -5.18 2.81
C GLN A 213 -40.58 -6.00 1.55
N ALA A 214 -39.52 -6.83 1.55
CA ALA A 214 -39.11 -7.70 0.44
C ALA A 214 -39.09 -7.01 -0.95
N ARG A 215 -38.73 -5.72 -1.02
CA ARG A 215 -38.74 -4.92 -2.26
C ARG A 215 -37.69 -5.39 -3.26
N VAL A 216 -38.01 -5.43 -4.56
CA VAL A 216 -37.01 -5.76 -5.58
C VAL A 216 -35.83 -4.76 -5.51
N PRO A 217 -34.57 -5.25 -5.37
CA PRO A 217 -33.41 -4.37 -5.31
C PRO A 217 -33.24 -3.56 -6.60
N ARG A 218 -32.71 -2.34 -6.51
CA ARG A 218 -32.46 -1.50 -7.69
C ARG A 218 -31.31 -2.08 -8.52
N GLY A 219 -31.57 -2.26 -9.82
CA GLY A 219 -30.57 -2.62 -10.81
C GLY A 219 -29.83 -1.42 -11.40
N PRO A 220 -28.93 -1.66 -12.37
CA PRO A 220 -28.11 -0.62 -12.96
C PRO A 220 -28.94 0.23 -13.92
N GLY A 221 -28.60 1.50 -14.05
CA GLY A 221 -29.29 2.43 -14.95
C GLY A 221 -29.19 2.02 -16.43
N TYR A 222 -30.08 2.57 -17.27
CA TYR A 222 -30.15 2.24 -18.70
C TYR A 222 -28.83 2.38 -19.46
N ALA A 223 -28.06 3.44 -19.19
CA ALA A 223 -26.75 3.66 -19.81
C ALA A 223 -25.74 2.53 -19.50
N ALA A 224 -25.76 1.99 -18.27
CA ALA A 224 -24.92 0.88 -17.88
C ALA A 224 -25.31 -0.44 -18.56
N LYS A 225 -26.63 -0.66 -18.75
CA LYS A 225 -27.14 -1.81 -19.52
C LYS A 225 -26.72 -1.71 -21.00
N LEU A 226 -26.81 -0.51 -21.58
CA LEU A 226 -26.40 -0.26 -22.96
C LEU A 226 -24.90 -0.54 -23.17
N ALA A 227 -24.05 -0.12 -22.22
CA ALA A 227 -22.61 -0.38 -22.27
C ALA A 227 -22.26 -1.88 -22.26
N ASN A 228 -23.15 -2.75 -21.77
CA ASN A 228 -22.96 -4.20 -21.74
C ASN A 228 -23.50 -4.93 -23.00
N THR A 229 -24.01 -4.20 -23.99
CA THR A 229 -24.52 -4.80 -25.24
C THR A 229 -23.39 -5.40 -26.09
N ARG A 230 -23.69 -6.45 -26.86
CA ARG A 230 -22.71 -7.15 -27.72
C ARG A 230 -21.93 -6.21 -28.66
N LEU A 231 -22.59 -5.16 -29.16
CA LEU A 231 -21.98 -4.19 -30.07
C LEU A 231 -21.02 -3.21 -29.35
N LEU A 232 -21.36 -2.77 -28.13
CA LEU A 232 -20.57 -1.77 -27.41
C LEU A 232 -19.47 -2.37 -26.52
N ARG A 233 -19.60 -3.64 -26.09
CA ARG A 233 -18.59 -4.32 -25.26
C ARG A 233 -17.17 -4.21 -25.80
N PRO A 234 -16.88 -4.51 -27.08
CA PRO A 234 -15.52 -4.39 -27.63
C PRO A 234 -14.96 -2.96 -27.61
N VAL A 235 -15.82 -1.96 -27.80
CA VAL A 235 -15.44 -0.54 -27.78
C VAL A 235 -15.07 -0.10 -26.37
N VAL A 236 -15.93 -0.43 -25.39
CA VAL A 236 -15.68 -0.12 -23.98
C VAL A 236 -14.43 -0.86 -23.48
N ALA A 237 -14.26 -2.14 -23.86
CA ALA A 237 -13.07 -2.92 -23.51
C ALA A 237 -11.79 -2.27 -24.05
N ARG A 238 -11.80 -1.75 -25.29
CA ARG A 238 -10.66 -1.00 -25.86
C ARG A 238 -10.34 0.26 -25.07
N ILE A 239 -11.36 0.99 -24.60
CA ILE A 239 -11.18 2.19 -23.77
C ILE A 239 -10.56 1.81 -22.42
N LEU A 240 -11.13 0.81 -21.74
CA LEU A 240 -10.62 0.30 -20.45
C LEU A 240 -9.18 -0.18 -20.59
N ARG A 241 -8.88 -0.98 -21.63
CA ARG A 241 -7.53 -1.46 -21.91
C ARG A 241 -6.55 -0.31 -22.11
N ARG A 242 -6.91 0.71 -22.92
CA ARG A 242 -6.09 1.92 -23.08
C ARG A 242 -5.88 2.69 -21.77
N GLN A 243 -6.85 2.70 -20.86
CA GLN A 243 -6.69 3.35 -19.55
C GLN A 243 -5.75 2.56 -18.64
N VAL A 244 -5.85 1.24 -18.63
CA VAL A 244 -4.97 0.35 -17.86
C VAL A 244 -3.55 0.38 -18.40
N SER A 245 -3.36 0.34 -19.72
CA SER A 245 -2.04 0.39 -20.37
C SER A 245 -1.22 1.65 -20.05
N LYS A 246 -1.85 2.73 -19.57
CA LYS A 246 -1.14 3.93 -19.09
C LYS A 246 -0.46 3.74 -17.74
N ARG A 247 -0.82 2.70 -16.98
CA ARG A 247 -0.38 2.46 -15.60
C ARG A 247 0.28 1.09 -15.42
N ALA A 248 -0.09 0.12 -16.24
CA ALA A 248 0.38 -1.25 -16.14
C ALA A 248 0.60 -1.84 -17.53
N GLN A 249 1.65 -2.64 -17.67
CA GLN A 249 1.91 -3.44 -18.86
C GLN A 249 1.33 -4.84 -18.67
N GLU A 250 0.78 -5.44 -19.73
CA GLU A 250 0.14 -6.76 -19.66
C GLU A 250 1.14 -7.88 -19.37
N SER A 251 2.36 -7.75 -19.87
CA SER A 251 3.48 -8.66 -19.58
C SER A 251 3.82 -8.73 -18.08
N HIS A 252 3.69 -7.61 -17.37
CA HIS A 252 4.03 -7.50 -15.95
C HIS A 252 2.83 -7.81 -15.04
N TYR A 253 1.66 -7.32 -15.44
CA TYR A 253 0.42 -7.43 -14.67
C TYR A 253 -0.70 -7.98 -15.56
N PRO A 254 -0.84 -9.31 -15.67
CA PRO A 254 -1.84 -9.93 -16.56
C PRO A 254 -3.28 -9.78 -16.06
N ALA A 255 -3.50 -9.73 -14.74
CA ALA A 255 -4.85 -9.75 -14.15
C ALA A 255 -5.80 -8.62 -14.61
N PRO A 256 -5.39 -7.33 -14.69
CA PRO A 256 -6.25 -6.27 -15.22
C PRO A 256 -6.73 -6.53 -16.65
N PHE A 257 -5.87 -7.08 -17.49
CA PHE A 257 -6.18 -7.35 -18.89
C PHE A 257 -7.01 -8.61 -19.05
N ALA A 258 -6.75 -9.64 -18.25
CA ALA A 258 -7.59 -10.82 -18.17
C ALA A 258 -9.03 -10.44 -17.78
N LEU A 259 -9.21 -9.63 -16.73
CA LEU A 259 -10.52 -9.14 -16.31
C LEU A 259 -11.29 -8.44 -17.44
N ILE A 260 -10.64 -7.52 -18.16
CA ILE A 260 -11.27 -6.80 -19.28
C ILE A 260 -11.61 -7.75 -20.42
N ARG A 261 -10.69 -8.66 -20.79
CA ARG A 261 -10.85 -9.62 -21.88
C ARG A 261 -12.04 -10.54 -21.62
N GLN A 262 -12.12 -11.11 -20.42
CA GLN A 262 -13.19 -12.03 -20.05
C GLN A 262 -14.56 -11.38 -20.11
N TRP A 263 -14.68 -10.15 -19.60
CA TRP A 263 -15.92 -9.40 -19.73
C TRP A 263 -16.26 -9.07 -21.19
N ALA A 264 -15.28 -8.67 -21.99
CA ALA A 264 -15.49 -8.36 -23.40
C ALA A 264 -16.02 -9.57 -24.18
N GLU A 265 -15.46 -10.76 -23.93
CA GLU A 265 -15.82 -12.01 -24.59
C GLU A 265 -17.14 -12.56 -24.01
N HIS A 266 -17.20 -12.80 -22.70
CA HIS A 266 -18.26 -13.58 -22.04
C HIS A 266 -19.32 -12.75 -21.31
N GLY A 267 -19.18 -11.43 -21.20
CA GLY A 267 -20.11 -10.56 -20.46
C GLY A 267 -21.56 -10.49 -20.97
N GLY A 268 -21.86 -11.15 -22.09
CA GLY A 268 -23.22 -11.35 -22.60
C GLY A 268 -23.95 -12.55 -22.00
N SER A 269 -23.25 -13.45 -21.31
CA SER A 269 -23.82 -14.65 -20.69
C SER A 269 -23.30 -14.78 -19.26
N ARG A 270 -24.22 -14.68 -18.29
CA ARG A 270 -23.91 -14.79 -16.86
C ARG A 270 -23.14 -16.09 -16.56
N ARG A 271 -23.64 -17.22 -17.06
CA ARG A 271 -23.06 -18.55 -16.85
C ARG A 271 -21.65 -18.67 -17.44
N GLU A 272 -21.43 -18.11 -18.62
CA GLU A 272 -20.10 -18.16 -19.25
C GLU A 272 -19.11 -17.25 -18.53
N LEU A 273 -19.55 -16.09 -18.03
CA LEU A 273 -18.68 -15.18 -17.30
C LEU A 273 -18.22 -15.79 -15.97
N PHE A 274 -19.09 -16.46 -15.21
CA PHE A 274 -18.68 -17.23 -14.01
C PHE A 274 -17.64 -18.31 -14.35
N ARG A 275 -17.88 -19.10 -15.39
CA ARG A 275 -16.94 -20.15 -15.84
C ARG A 275 -15.61 -19.55 -16.28
N ALA A 276 -15.64 -18.40 -16.97
CA ALA A 276 -14.43 -17.69 -17.35
C ALA A 276 -13.69 -17.21 -16.10
N GLU A 277 -14.37 -16.54 -15.17
CA GLU A 277 -13.80 -16.04 -13.90
C GLU A 277 -13.03 -17.16 -13.18
N ALA A 278 -13.66 -18.30 -12.93
CA ALA A 278 -13.03 -19.43 -12.25
C ALA A 278 -11.73 -19.91 -12.94
N ARG A 279 -11.76 -20.05 -14.27
CA ARG A 279 -10.58 -20.47 -15.06
C ARG A 279 -9.43 -19.46 -15.00
N SER A 280 -9.74 -18.16 -15.09
CA SER A 280 -8.71 -17.12 -15.06
C SER A 280 -8.08 -16.98 -13.68
N ILE A 281 -8.86 -17.10 -12.60
CA ILE A 281 -8.29 -17.15 -11.25
C ILE A 281 -7.31 -18.31 -11.11
N GLY A 282 -7.66 -19.50 -11.60
CA GLY A 282 -6.74 -20.65 -11.59
C GLY A 282 -5.42 -20.36 -12.30
N GLN A 283 -5.44 -19.68 -13.44
CA GLN A 283 -4.24 -19.30 -14.18
C GLN A 283 -3.45 -18.16 -13.52
N LEU A 284 -4.13 -17.12 -13.05
CA LEU A 284 -3.51 -15.95 -12.47
C LEU A 284 -2.85 -16.26 -11.13
N LEU A 285 -3.49 -17.09 -10.29
CA LEU A 285 -2.95 -17.44 -8.98
C LEU A 285 -1.65 -18.26 -9.08
N ALA A 286 -1.53 -19.09 -10.12
CA ALA A 286 -0.32 -19.85 -10.43
C ALA A 286 0.80 -18.99 -11.06
N SER A 287 0.52 -17.73 -11.45
CA SER A 287 1.52 -16.87 -12.07
C SER A 287 2.56 -16.36 -11.07
N THR A 288 3.80 -16.19 -11.54
CA THR A 288 4.89 -15.60 -10.75
C THR A 288 4.56 -14.20 -10.26
N THR A 289 3.88 -13.38 -11.08
CA THR A 289 3.38 -12.05 -10.68
C THR A 289 2.49 -12.14 -9.44
N SER A 290 1.49 -13.04 -9.43
CA SER A 290 0.59 -13.14 -8.28
C SER A 290 1.32 -13.65 -7.04
N GLN A 291 2.20 -14.65 -7.18
CA GLN A 291 3.02 -15.16 -6.07
C GLN A 291 3.88 -14.06 -5.44
N ASN A 292 4.52 -13.23 -6.26
CA ASN A 292 5.35 -12.12 -5.80
C ASN A 292 4.54 -11.03 -5.09
N LEU A 293 3.36 -10.67 -5.62
CA LEU A 293 2.48 -9.68 -4.99
C LEU A 293 1.88 -10.20 -3.68
N GLN A 294 1.54 -11.49 -3.59
CA GLN A 294 1.13 -12.13 -2.35
C GLN A 294 2.27 -12.16 -1.31
N ARG A 295 3.50 -12.46 -1.73
CA ARG A 295 4.68 -12.36 -0.86
C ARG A 295 4.80 -10.95 -0.28
N LEU A 296 4.75 -9.92 -1.13
CA LEU A 296 4.83 -8.52 -0.69
C LEU A 296 3.71 -8.13 0.27
N TYR A 297 2.50 -8.66 0.08
CA TYR A 297 1.41 -8.48 1.04
C TYR A 297 1.79 -9.02 2.43
N PHE A 298 2.33 -10.24 2.53
CA PHE A 298 2.76 -10.80 3.82
C PHE A 298 3.93 -10.03 4.45
N LEU A 299 4.89 -9.56 3.64
CA LEU A 299 5.96 -8.71 4.14
C LEU A 299 5.43 -7.38 4.68
N THR A 300 4.45 -6.79 4.01
CA THR A 300 3.77 -5.59 4.49
C THR A 300 3.06 -5.83 5.83
N GLU A 301 2.37 -6.96 5.97
CA GLU A 301 1.73 -7.32 7.24
C GLU A 301 2.75 -7.59 8.35
N ARG A 302 3.92 -8.15 8.03
CA ARG A 302 5.06 -8.29 8.94
C ARG A 302 5.57 -6.93 9.41
N LEU A 303 5.73 -5.94 8.53
CA LEU A 303 6.12 -4.59 8.95
C LEU A 303 5.08 -3.96 9.89
N LYS A 304 3.79 -4.10 9.56
CA LYS A 304 2.68 -3.60 10.39
C LYS A 304 2.51 -4.34 11.72
N SER A 305 3.17 -5.49 11.92
CA SER A 305 3.14 -6.18 13.22
C SER A 305 4.20 -5.68 14.18
N MET A 306 5.27 -5.03 13.70
CA MET A 306 6.44 -4.65 14.52
C MET A 306 6.18 -3.61 15.62
N GLY A 307 5.01 -2.96 15.61
CA GLY A 307 4.58 -2.03 16.68
C GLY A 307 3.36 -2.50 17.48
N ARG A 308 2.94 -3.78 17.36
CA ARG A 308 1.73 -4.28 18.04
C ARG A 308 1.94 -4.59 19.53
N ASP A 309 3.17 -4.89 19.93
CA ASP A 309 3.48 -5.33 21.30
C ASP A 309 3.60 -4.17 22.30
N THR A 310 3.51 -2.93 21.82
CA THR A 310 3.56 -1.74 22.68
C THR A 310 2.17 -1.12 22.83
N GLN A 311 1.86 -0.65 24.03
CA GLN A 311 0.63 0.11 24.32
C GLN A 311 0.79 1.62 24.03
N PHE A 312 1.88 2.02 23.38
CA PHE A 312 2.18 3.41 23.10
C PHE A 312 1.16 4.02 22.14
N GLN A 313 0.29 4.88 22.67
CA GLN A 313 -0.69 5.64 21.91
C GLN A 313 -0.31 7.11 21.88
N VAL A 314 -0.17 7.64 20.67
CA VAL A 314 0.24 9.02 20.44
C VAL A 314 -1.00 9.90 20.31
N ARG A 315 -1.11 10.93 21.13
CA ARG A 315 -2.17 11.94 21.07
C ARG A 315 -1.65 13.29 20.63
N HIS A 316 -0.43 13.66 21.06
CA HIS A 316 0.21 14.92 20.71
C HIS A 316 1.57 14.70 20.05
N VAL A 317 1.72 15.20 18.83
CA VAL A 317 3.00 15.25 18.10
C VAL A 317 3.53 16.69 18.09
N HIS A 318 4.82 16.86 18.36
CA HIS A 318 5.51 18.13 18.16
C HIS A 318 6.54 17.99 17.05
N VAL A 319 6.50 18.86 16.04
CA VAL A 319 7.42 18.84 14.90
C VAL A 319 8.23 20.12 14.90
N ILE A 320 9.56 20.01 14.83
CA ILE A 320 10.49 21.14 14.84
C ILE A 320 11.10 21.29 13.45
N GLY A 321 10.84 22.43 12.80
CA GLY A 321 11.15 22.72 11.41
C GLY A 321 9.89 22.73 10.54
N ALA A 322 9.49 23.91 10.08
CA ALA A 322 8.32 24.15 9.22
C ALA A 322 8.68 24.20 7.71
N GLY A 323 9.83 23.65 7.36
CA GLY A 323 10.21 23.38 5.97
C GLY A 323 9.23 22.46 5.25
N THR A 324 9.59 22.01 4.05
CA THR A 324 8.72 21.14 3.24
C THR A 324 8.37 19.85 4.00
N MET A 325 9.39 19.14 4.54
CA MET A 325 9.21 17.87 5.22
C MET A 325 8.45 18.02 6.54
N GLY A 326 8.94 18.84 7.48
CA GLY A 326 8.30 18.97 8.79
C GLY A 326 6.87 19.52 8.71
N GLY A 327 6.59 20.46 7.79
CA GLY A 327 5.23 20.91 7.53
C GLY A 327 4.29 19.81 7.01
N ASP A 328 4.78 18.95 6.11
CA ASP A 328 4.00 17.85 5.55
C ASP A 328 3.81 16.69 6.56
N ILE A 329 4.82 16.41 7.39
CA ILE A 329 4.74 15.47 8.53
C ILE A 329 3.67 15.94 9.51
N ALA A 330 3.73 17.22 9.92
CA ALA A 330 2.78 17.81 10.84
C ALA A 330 1.35 17.76 10.28
N ALA A 331 1.18 18.12 9.01
CA ALA A 331 -0.11 18.07 8.34
C ALA A 331 -0.67 16.64 8.26
N TRP A 332 0.19 15.65 7.98
CA TRP A 332 -0.23 14.25 7.91
C TRP A 332 -0.67 13.71 9.27
N CYS A 333 0.07 14.00 10.34
CA CYS A 333 -0.27 13.60 11.70
C CYS A 333 -1.62 14.20 12.15
N ALA A 334 -1.87 15.47 11.86
CA ALA A 334 -3.14 16.14 12.17
C ALA A 334 -4.32 15.50 11.42
N MET A 335 -4.12 15.13 10.14
CA MET A 335 -5.13 14.41 9.35
C MET A 335 -5.42 12.99 9.87
N ARG A 336 -4.50 12.41 10.66
CA ARG A 336 -4.70 11.13 11.36
C ARG A 336 -5.33 11.29 12.74
N GLY A 337 -5.77 12.50 13.09
CA GLY A 337 -6.53 12.78 14.31
C GLY A 337 -5.67 13.09 15.54
N MET A 338 -4.38 13.34 15.35
CA MET A 338 -3.49 13.76 16.43
C MET A 338 -3.53 15.28 16.60
N HIS A 339 -3.36 15.76 17.82
CA HIS A 339 -3.03 17.16 18.07
C HIS A 339 -1.56 17.39 17.69
N VAL A 340 -1.27 18.43 16.92
CA VAL A 340 0.06 18.69 16.36
C VAL A 340 0.47 20.14 16.59
N THR A 341 1.66 20.32 17.15
CA THR A 341 2.30 21.63 17.26
C THR A 341 3.50 21.68 16.33
N LEU A 342 3.58 22.69 15.46
CA LEU A 342 4.65 22.90 14.50
C LEU A 342 5.48 24.12 14.89
N GLN A 343 6.77 23.90 15.16
CA GLN A 343 7.73 24.93 15.54
C GLN A 343 8.67 25.30 14.39
N ASP A 344 9.04 26.57 14.32
CA ASP A 344 10.16 27.06 13.52
C ASP A 344 10.75 28.33 14.20
N GLN A 345 11.88 28.84 13.72
CA GLN A 345 12.55 30.03 14.27
C GLN A 345 11.75 31.32 14.02
N GLU A 346 11.01 31.39 12.90
CA GLU A 346 10.29 32.59 12.49
C GLU A 346 8.91 32.27 11.90
N ILE A 347 7.94 33.15 12.12
CA ILE A 347 6.56 33.02 11.60
C ILE A 347 6.53 32.88 10.07
N LYS A 348 7.50 33.48 9.36
CA LYS A 348 7.61 33.42 7.89
C LYS A 348 7.79 31.99 7.35
N TYR A 349 8.30 31.06 8.16
CA TYR A 349 8.44 29.64 7.80
C TYR A 349 7.18 28.83 8.13
N LEU A 350 6.50 29.18 9.23
CA LEU A 350 5.26 28.55 9.68
C LEU A 350 4.08 28.81 8.73
N ALA A 351 3.87 30.07 8.32
CA ALA A 351 2.71 30.45 7.51
C ALA A 351 2.62 29.67 6.17
N PRO A 352 3.71 29.48 5.39
CA PRO A 352 3.70 28.62 4.21
C PRO A 352 3.33 27.17 4.51
N ALA A 353 3.80 26.59 5.61
CA ALA A 353 3.49 25.21 6.00
C ALA A 353 2.00 25.04 6.29
N ILE A 354 1.42 25.93 7.10
CA ILE A 354 -0.02 25.93 7.42
C ILE A 354 -0.87 26.11 6.15
N LYS A 355 -0.44 26.98 5.23
CA LYS A 355 -1.11 27.17 3.94
C LYS A 355 -1.09 25.89 3.08
N ARG A 356 0.06 25.19 3.00
CA ARG A 356 0.16 23.91 2.29
C ARG A 356 -0.72 22.84 2.94
N ALA A 357 -0.72 22.72 4.26
CA ALA A 357 -1.57 21.80 5.01
C ALA A 357 -3.05 22.02 4.68
N THR A 358 -3.51 23.27 4.73
CA THR A 358 -4.89 23.66 4.39
C THR A 358 -5.28 23.27 2.96
N ALA A 359 -4.39 23.48 1.98
CA ALA A 359 -4.62 23.05 0.61
C ALA A 359 -4.72 21.52 0.50
N THR A 360 -3.85 20.79 1.20
CA THR A 360 -3.88 19.33 1.27
C THR A 360 -5.21 18.84 1.86
N TYR A 361 -5.66 19.40 2.98
CA TYR A 361 -6.93 19.01 3.60
C TYR A 361 -8.13 19.29 2.69
N LYS A 362 -8.16 20.44 2.02
CA LYS A 362 -9.22 20.78 1.05
C LYS A 362 -9.29 19.77 -0.10
N SER A 363 -8.15 19.24 -0.55
CA SER A 363 -8.09 18.28 -1.66
C SER A 363 -8.50 16.85 -1.25
N ARG A 364 -8.28 16.48 0.02
CA ARG A 364 -8.48 15.10 0.52
C ARG A 364 -9.76 14.91 1.32
N ILE A 365 -10.20 15.94 2.04
CA ILE A 365 -11.37 15.90 2.93
C ILE A 365 -12.50 16.71 2.29
N ARG A 366 -13.55 16.01 1.85
CA ARG A 366 -14.72 16.63 1.23
C ARG A 366 -15.68 17.24 2.26
N ASP A 367 -15.78 16.62 3.43
CA ASP A 367 -16.64 17.09 4.51
C ASP A 367 -16.05 18.35 5.15
N PRO A 368 -16.75 19.50 5.10
CA PRO A 368 -16.25 20.76 5.64
C PRO A 368 -16.04 20.71 7.17
N TYR A 369 -16.87 19.99 7.91
CA TYR A 369 -16.77 19.92 9.38
C TYR A 369 -15.56 19.09 9.81
N HIS A 370 -15.39 17.92 9.20
CA HIS A 370 -14.20 17.10 9.42
C HIS A 370 -12.93 17.84 9.00
N ARG A 371 -12.96 18.59 7.89
CA ARG A 371 -11.82 19.40 7.46
C ARG A 371 -11.46 20.49 8.48
N ALA A 372 -12.44 21.18 9.05
CA ALA A 372 -12.20 22.19 10.08
C ALA A 372 -11.58 21.55 11.33
N SER A 373 -12.13 20.43 11.81
CA SER A 373 -11.56 19.69 12.94
C SER A 373 -10.11 19.25 12.72
N VAL A 374 -9.75 18.82 11.51
CA VAL A 374 -8.35 18.49 11.16
C VAL A 374 -7.45 19.74 11.10
N GLN A 375 -8.00 20.89 10.71
CA GLN A 375 -7.26 22.16 10.74
C GLN A 375 -6.97 22.61 12.17
N ASP A 376 -7.96 22.51 13.06
CA ASP A 376 -7.82 22.88 14.48
C ASP A 376 -6.78 22.02 15.21
N ASN A 377 -6.53 20.81 14.72
CA ASN A 377 -5.49 19.93 15.24
C ASN A 377 -4.06 20.41 14.93
N LEU A 378 -3.83 21.29 13.95
CA LEU A 378 -2.49 21.76 13.57
C LEU A 378 -2.26 23.19 14.05
N VAL A 379 -1.45 23.33 15.10
CA VAL A 379 -1.16 24.60 15.78
C VAL A 379 0.26 25.05 15.49
N ALA A 380 0.43 26.31 15.09
CA ALA A 380 1.75 26.93 14.96
C ALA A 380 2.30 27.31 16.35
N ASP A 381 3.56 27.00 16.63
CA ASP A 381 4.17 27.10 17.96
C ASP A 381 5.60 27.65 17.86
N LEU A 382 5.75 28.98 17.88
CA LEU A 382 7.04 29.64 17.72
C LEU A 382 8.00 29.34 18.89
N ASP A 383 7.47 29.29 20.11
CA ASP A 383 8.25 29.15 21.35
C ASP A 383 8.52 27.67 21.74
N GLY A 384 7.97 26.73 20.98
CA GLY A 384 8.11 25.29 21.21
C GLY A 384 7.40 24.80 22.48
N VAL A 385 6.36 25.50 22.95
CA VAL A 385 5.63 25.16 24.19
C VAL A 385 5.08 23.73 24.15
N GLY A 386 4.78 23.22 22.95
CA GLY A 386 4.30 21.86 22.71
C GLY A 386 5.29 20.75 23.10
N ILE A 387 6.60 21.02 23.16
CA ILE A 387 7.63 20.01 23.48
C ILE A 387 7.34 19.30 24.82
N ALA A 388 6.90 20.04 25.84
CA ALA A 388 6.67 19.48 27.18
C ALA A 388 5.44 18.56 27.26
N ARG A 389 4.52 18.66 26.29
CA ARG A 389 3.26 17.90 26.25
C ARG A 389 3.27 16.76 25.26
N ALA A 390 4.08 16.86 24.20
CA ALA A 390 4.14 15.90 23.12
C ALA A 390 4.49 14.48 23.60
N ASP A 391 3.79 13.48 23.04
CA ASP A 391 4.14 12.07 23.14
C ASP A 391 5.28 11.72 22.16
N VAL A 392 5.31 12.39 21.01
CA VAL A 392 6.34 12.23 19.98
C VAL A 392 6.86 13.61 19.58
N ILE A 393 8.19 13.74 19.56
CA ILE A 393 8.89 14.96 19.12
C ILE A 393 9.74 14.58 17.90
N ILE A 394 9.52 15.27 16.78
CA ILE A 394 10.19 14.99 15.51
C ILE A 394 10.99 16.22 15.09
N GLU A 395 12.30 16.06 15.01
CA GLU A 395 13.21 17.04 14.44
C GLU A 395 13.24 16.90 12.91
N ALA A 396 13.03 18.02 12.20
CA ALA A 396 13.08 18.13 10.74
C ALA A 396 13.66 19.50 10.30
N ILE A 397 14.72 19.94 10.99
CA ILE A 397 15.52 21.13 10.66
C ILE A 397 16.53 20.80 9.55
N ILE A 398 17.34 21.80 9.18
CA ILE A 398 18.40 21.66 8.18
C ILE A 398 19.37 20.53 8.53
N GLU A 399 20.00 19.98 7.50
CA GLU A 399 20.94 18.85 7.61
C GLU A 399 22.32 19.34 8.05
N ASP A 400 22.39 19.89 9.26
CA ASP A 400 23.59 20.41 9.92
C ASP A 400 23.77 19.74 11.29
N LEU A 401 24.94 19.14 11.53
CA LEU A 401 25.21 18.33 12.71
C LEU A 401 25.18 19.15 14.00
N ASP A 402 25.81 20.32 14.01
CA ASP A 402 25.92 21.16 15.20
C ASP A 402 24.56 21.76 15.59
N ALA A 403 23.78 22.19 14.60
CA ALA A 403 22.41 22.66 14.81
C ALA A 403 21.53 21.56 15.42
N LYS A 404 21.62 20.32 14.90
CA LYS A 404 20.86 19.17 15.44
C LYS A 404 21.28 18.83 16.86
N ARG A 405 22.58 18.74 17.15
CA ARG A 405 23.10 18.49 18.51
C ARG A 405 22.62 19.52 19.51
N GLY A 406 22.75 20.81 19.17
CA GLY A 406 22.29 21.91 20.01
C GLY A 406 20.78 21.85 20.28
N LEU A 407 19.99 21.43 19.28
CA LEU A 407 18.55 21.27 19.41
C LEU A 407 18.17 20.06 20.31
N PHE A 408 18.78 18.89 20.13
CA PHE A 408 18.45 17.71 20.94
C PHE A 408 18.76 17.90 22.43
N GLN A 409 19.81 18.65 22.76
CA GLN A 409 20.10 19.07 24.15
C GLN A 409 19.00 19.94 24.76
N GLN A 410 18.31 20.75 23.95
CA GLN A 410 17.18 21.57 24.40
C GLN A 410 15.90 20.75 24.51
N ILE A 411 15.66 19.87 23.53
CA ILE A 411 14.51 18.94 23.52
C ILE A 411 14.53 18.08 24.78
N GLU A 412 15.66 17.44 25.11
CA GLU A 412 15.77 16.52 26.23
C GLU A 412 15.45 17.18 27.59
N ARG A 413 15.79 18.47 27.75
CA ARG A 413 15.48 19.25 28.95
C ARG A 413 13.99 19.57 29.11
N ARG A 414 13.26 19.67 28.00
CA ARG A 414 11.85 20.09 27.97
C ARG A 414 10.89 18.93 27.80
N ALA A 415 11.33 17.84 27.16
CA ALA A 415 10.51 16.68 26.87
C ALA A 415 10.12 15.94 28.14
N LYS A 416 8.87 15.44 28.21
CA LYS A 416 8.45 14.54 29.27
C LYS A 416 9.21 13.20 29.18
N ALA A 417 9.39 12.51 30.31
CA ALA A 417 10.18 11.28 30.39
C ALA A 417 9.72 10.17 29.42
N GLY A 418 8.40 10.05 29.20
CA GLY A 418 7.81 9.06 28.29
C GLY A 418 7.77 9.45 26.82
N ALA A 419 8.24 10.66 26.44
CA ALA A 419 8.20 11.11 25.05
C ALA A 419 9.22 10.34 24.19
N LEU A 420 8.78 10.01 22.98
CA LEU A 420 9.65 9.53 21.90
C LEU A 420 10.36 10.73 21.27
N ILE A 421 11.70 10.67 21.22
CA ILE A 421 12.55 11.72 20.65
C ILE A 421 13.10 11.20 19.32
N ALA A 422 12.72 11.84 18.22
CA ALA A 422 13.03 11.35 16.89
C ALA A 422 13.66 12.41 15.98
N THR A 423 14.52 11.97 15.06
CA THR A 423 15.06 12.78 13.96
C THR A 423 14.55 12.27 12.60
N ASN A 424 14.24 13.20 11.69
CA ASN A 424 13.97 12.94 10.28
C ASN A 424 15.22 13.21 9.41
N THR A 425 16.42 13.10 9.96
CA THR A 425 17.66 13.17 9.17
C THR A 425 17.64 12.12 8.05
N SER A 426 18.34 12.41 6.95
CA SER A 426 18.42 11.55 5.76
C SER A 426 19.83 11.02 5.49
N SER A 427 20.87 11.63 6.07
CA SER A 427 22.27 11.25 5.81
C SER A 427 23.19 11.26 7.03
N ILE A 428 22.81 11.95 8.12
CA ILE A 428 23.65 12.05 9.32
C ILE A 428 23.41 10.81 10.20
N PRO A 429 24.47 10.08 10.58
CA PRO A 429 24.34 8.95 11.49
C PRO A 429 23.80 9.37 12.87
N LEU A 430 22.98 8.51 13.47
CA LEU A 430 22.32 8.81 14.75
C LEU A 430 23.33 8.93 15.89
N GLU A 431 24.39 8.12 15.87
CA GLU A 431 25.49 8.16 16.84
C GLU A 431 26.16 9.53 16.89
N ASP A 432 26.25 10.23 15.75
CA ASP A 432 26.83 11.57 15.70
C ASP A 432 25.86 12.60 16.30
N ILE A 433 24.56 12.47 16.05
CA ILE A 433 23.54 13.37 16.60
C ILE A 433 23.37 13.17 18.13
N ALA A 434 23.43 11.91 18.58
CA ALA A 434 23.27 11.55 19.98
C ALA A 434 24.42 12.09 20.87
N GLN A 435 25.58 12.39 20.28
CA GLN A 435 26.68 13.02 21.01
C GLN A 435 26.25 14.37 21.60
N GLY A 436 26.29 14.44 22.93
CA GLY A 436 25.88 15.62 23.70
C GLY A 436 24.48 15.54 24.30
N MET A 437 23.68 14.52 23.98
CA MET A 437 22.48 14.18 24.77
C MET A 437 22.89 13.60 26.13
N ARG A 438 22.08 13.79 27.18
CA ARG A 438 22.30 13.15 28.49
C ARG A 438 22.01 11.66 28.42
N ASP A 439 21.02 11.28 27.63
CA ASP A 439 20.62 9.91 27.35
C ASP A 439 20.41 9.72 25.84
N GLY A 440 21.52 9.47 25.12
CA GLY A 440 21.52 9.23 23.69
C GLY A 440 20.77 7.95 23.27
N THR A 441 20.56 7.01 24.20
CA THR A 441 19.83 5.75 23.91
C THR A 441 18.36 6.01 23.53
N ARG A 442 17.83 7.18 23.91
CA ARG A 442 16.45 7.59 23.60
C ARG A 442 16.24 8.06 22.16
N LEU A 443 17.32 8.38 21.44
CA LEU A 443 17.23 8.91 20.08
C LEU A 443 16.93 7.77 19.10
N VAL A 444 15.91 7.98 18.27
CA VAL A 444 15.55 7.09 17.16
C VAL A 444 15.41 7.90 15.87
N GLY A 445 15.73 7.30 14.74
CA GLY A 445 15.45 7.91 13.43
C GLY A 445 14.05 7.51 12.98
N ILE A 446 13.27 8.48 12.50
CA ILE A 446 11.99 8.28 11.84
C ILE A 446 12.09 8.99 10.50
N HIS A 447 12.72 8.31 9.54
CA HIS A 447 13.02 8.90 8.24
C HIS A 447 11.81 8.76 7.30
N PHE A 448 11.16 9.91 7.03
CA PHE A 448 10.07 10.03 6.09
C PHE A 448 10.58 10.30 4.66
N PHE A 449 9.82 9.84 3.67
CA PHE A 449 10.10 10.09 2.26
C PHE A 449 9.15 11.16 1.69
N ASN A 450 9.69 12.04 0.84
CA ASN A 450 8.93 13.07 0.13
C ASN A 450 8.27 12.48 -1.13
N PRO A 451 6.96 12.72 -1.40
CA PRO A 451 5.97 13.40 -0.55
C PRO A 451 5.38 12.52 0.53
N VAL A 452 5.34 13.05 1.77
CA VAL A 452 4.86 12.34 2.97
C VAL A 452 3.47 11.74 2.74
N ALA A 453 2.59 12.45 2.03
CA ALA A 453 1.21 12.01 1.80
C ALA A 453 1.03 10.92 0.73
N LYS A 454 2.11 10.50 0.05
CA LYS A 454 2.13 9.46 -0.98
C LYS A 454 2.98 8.25 -0.56
N MET A 455 4.10 8.50 0.10
CA MET A 455 5.01 7.44 0.53
C MET A 455 4.43 6.70 1.73
N GLN A 456 4.49 5.37 1.71
CA GLN A 456 3.91 4.52 2.77
C GLN A 456 4.97 4.07 3.79
N LEU A 457 6.23 3.99 3.37
CA LEU A 457 7.34 3.53 4.18
C LEU A 457 7.86 4.65 5.09
N ILE A 458 8.35 4.27 6.27
CA ILE A 458 9.19 5.08 7.14
C ILE A 458 10.33 4.19 7.61
N GLU A 459 11.58 4.61 7.43
CA GLU A 459 12.71 3.90 8.03
C GLU A 459 12.80 4.26 9.52
N ILE A 460 12.78 3.23 10.37
CA ILE A 460 12.98 3.34 11.81
C ILE A 460 14.45 3.01 12.06
N ILE A 461 15.26 4.06 12.20
CA ILE A 461 16.72 3.93 12.31
C ILE A 461 17.11 3.77 13.76
N ASN A 462 17.98 2.79 14.04
CA ASN A 462 18.60 2.62 15.35
C ASN A 462 20.13 2.71 15.30
N ALA A 463 20.71 3.44 16.26
CA ALA A 463 22.13 3.36 16.55
C ALA A 463 22.41 2.08 17.37
N PRO A 464 23.67 1.62 17.48
CA PRO A 464 24.02 0.45 18.29
C PRO A 464 23.49 0.50 19.73
N ASP A 465 23.47 1.70 20.33
CA ASP A 465 23.03 1.93 21.72
C ASP A 465 21.58 2.41 21.85
N THR A 466 20.82 2.52 20.75
CA THR A 466 19.41 2.94 20.82
C THR A 466 18.59 1.88 21.58
N ASP A 467 17.83 2.31 22.57
CA ASP A 467 16.93 1.46 23.36
C ASP A 467 15.86 0.82 22.43
N PRO A 468 15.77 -0.53 22.37
CA PRO A 468 14.79 -1.23 21.55
C PRO A 468 13.34 -0.80 21.79
N LEU A 469 13.01 -0.34 23.00
CA LEU A 469 11.68 0.18 23.31
C LEU A 469 11.36 1.45 22.49
N GLN A 470 12.35 2.30 22.19
CA GLN A 470 12.13 3.48 21.35
C GLN A 470 11.83 3.09 19.91
N CYS A 471 12.53 2.08 19.37
CA CYS A 471 12.24 1.53 18.04
C CYS A 471 10.81 0.96 17.98
N ALA A 472 10.38 0.22 19.01
CA ALA A 472 9.02 -0.30 19.09
C ALA A 472 7.97 0.82 19.17
N ARG A 473 8.22 1.88 19.96
CA ARG A 473 7.35 3.06 20.03
C ARG A 473 7.29 3.81 18.70
N ALA A 474 8.41 3.96 18.00
CA ALA A 474 8.48 4.58 16.69
C ALA A 474 7.71 3.76 15.63
N ALA A 475 7.81 2.43 15.69
CA ALA A 475 7.03 1.54 14.84
C ALA A 475 5.52 1.67 15.11
N ALA A 476 5.11 1.72 16.38
CA ALA A 476 3.70 1.94 16.74
C ALA A 476 3.17 3.30 16.28
N PHE A 477 3.98 4.36 16.42
CA PHE A 477 3.66 5.68 15.89
C PHE A 477 3.46 5.64 14.37
N ALA A 478 4.39 5.03 13.62
CA ALA A 478 4.29 4.88 12.17
C ALA A 478 2.99 4.16 11.77
N ILE A 479 2.65 3.05 12.44
CA ILE A 479 1.40 2.32 12.20
C ILE A 479 0.18 3.20 12.50
N GLN A 480 0.19 3.95 13.61
CA GLN A 480 -0.91 4.83 13.99
C GLN A 480 -1.18 5.94 12.95
N ILE A 481 -0.14 6.41 12.26
CA ILE A 481 -0.27 7.37 11.15
C ILE A 481 -0.47 6.70 9.78
N ASP A 482 -0.82 5.41 9.74
CA ASP A 482 -1.07 4.62 8.52
C ASP A 482 0.18 4.53 7.62
N ARG A 483 1.33 4.23 8.24
CA ARG A 483 2.64 4.02 7.61
C ARG A 483 3.25 2.68 8.01
N GLN A 484 4.18 2.21 7.19
CA GLN A 484 4.86 0.93 7.33
C GLN A 484 6.25 1.19 7.93
N PRO A 485 6.52 0.74 9.16
CA PRO A 485 7.84 0.90 9.77
C PRO A 485 8.81 -0.12 9.22
N LEU A 486 9.93 0.34 8.65
CA LEU A 486 11.03 -0.50 8.21
C LEU A 486 12.21 -0.33 9.17
N PRO A 487 12.52 -1.32 10.02
CA PRO A 487 13.68 -1.23 10.90
C PRO A 487 14.98 -1.31 10.10
N ALA A 488 15.89 -0.38 10.35
CA ALA A 488 17.23 -0.37 9.77
C ALA A 488 18.25 0.18 10.78
N ARG A 489 19.50 -0.25 10.67
CA ARG A 489 20.61 0.30 11.45
C ARG A 489 21.06 1.64 10.89
N SER A 490 21.58 2.47 11.79
CA SER A 490 22.30 3.69 11.43
C SER A 490 23.48 3.32 10.54
N SER A 491 23.45 3.86 9.32
CA SER A 491 24.50 3.73 8.33
C SER A 491 24.42 4.95 7.39
N PRO A 492 25.51 5.32 6.70
CA PRO A 492 25.46 6.39 5.72
C PRO A 492 24.37 6.14 4.67
N GLY A 493 23.39 7.04 4.58
CA GLY A 493 22.24 6.90 3.67
C GLY A 493 21.24 5.80 4.04
N PHE A 494 21.33 5.24 5.24
CA PHE A 494 20.47 4.18 5.76
C PHE A 494 20.35 2.99 4.79
N LEU A 495 19.14 2.51 4.52
CA LEU A 495 18.93 1.43 3.56
C LEU A 495 18.55 1.99 2.19
N ILE A 496 17.49 2.80 2.13
CA ILE A 496 16.88 3.16 0.85
C ILE A 496 17.79 4.06 0.01
N ASN A 497 18.35 5.13 0.60
CA ASN A 497 19.20 6.04 -0.16
C ASN A 497 20.53 5.37 -0.52
N ARG A 498 21.07 4.55 0.38
CA ARG A 498 22.28 3.76 0.14
C ARG A 498 22.14 2.86 -1.08
N ILE A 499 21.07 2.07 -1.16
CA ILE A 499 20.83 1.17 -2.29
C ILE A 499 20.46 1.93 -3.57
N LEU A 500 19.68 3.02 -3.47
CA LEU A 500 19.25 3.79 -4.64
C LEU A 500 20.39 4.57 -5.29
N SER A 501 21.38 5.00 -4.53
CA SER A 501 22.46 5.87 -5.03
C SER A 501 23.29 5.21 -6.14
N PRO A 502 23.82 3.97 -6.01
CA PRO A 502 24.50 3.25 -7.09
C PRO A 502 23.69 3.15 -8.39
N TYR A 503 22.38 2.94 -8.29
CA TYR A 503 21.47 2.87 -9.44
C TYR A 503 21.37 4.21 -10.18
N LEU A 504 21.22 5.31 -9.44
CA LEU A 504 21.17 6.66 -10.02
C LEU A 504 22.52 7.09 -10.59
N GLN A 505 23.61 6.81 -9.87
CA GLN A 505 24.96 7.15 -10.33
C GLN A 505 25.31 6.39 -11.61
N GLU A 506 25.01 5.09 -11.70
CA GLU A 506 25.27 4.32 -12.92
C GLU A 506 24.46 4.83 -14.11
N ALA A 507 23.20 5.21 -13.90
CA ALA A 507 22.39 5.84 -14.94
C ALA A 507 23.03 7.14 -15.46
N MET A 508 23.61 7.96 -14.59
CA MET A 508 24.29 9.19 -14.99
C MET A 508 25.64 8.90 -15.65
N THR A 509 26.38 7.89 -15.20
CA THR A 509 27.62 7.41 -15.84
C THR A 509 27.35 6.95 -17.28
N MET A 510 26.25 6.24 -17.53
CA MET A 510 25.83 5.89 -18.89
C MET A 510 25.63 7.12 -19.79
N VAL A 511 25.07 8.19 -19.23
CA VAL A 511 24.89 9.46 -19.95
C VAL A 511 26.24 10.14 -20.22
N ASP A 512 27.18 10.09 -19.26
CA ASP A 512 28.57 10.52 -19.46
C ASP A 512 29.26 9.73 -20.59
N GLU A 513 28.95 8.43 -20.72
CA GLU A 513 29.45 7.55 -21.80
C GLU A 513 28.73 7.77 -23.15
N GLY A 514 27.77 8.71 -23.22
CA GLY A 514 27.08 9.11 -24.45
C GLY A 514 25.79 8.34 -24.74
N ILE A 515 25.25 7.58 -23.80
CA ILE A 515 23.94 6.93 -23.92
C ILE A 515 22.84 7.98 -23.74
N CYS A 516 21.80 7.94 -24.58
CA CYS A 516 20.69 8.88 -24.46
C CYS A 516 19.94 8.70 -23.14
N VAL A 517 19.61 9.82 -22.48
CA VAL A 517 18.80 9.86 -21.26
C VAL A 517 17.45 9.14 -21.40
N VAL A 518 16.83 9.22 -22.58
CA VAL A 518 15.55 8.56 -22.88
C VAL A 518 15.70 7.04 -22.92
N ASP A 519 16.79 6.54 -23.51
CA ASP A 519 17.03 5.09 -23.63
C ASP A 519 17.29 4.47 -22.23
N VAL A 520 18.03 5.18 -21.37
CA VAL A 520 18.24 4.78 -19.96
C VAL A 520 16.91 4.71 -19.20
N ASP A 521 16.08 5.75 -19.29
CA ASP A 521 14.79 5.81 -18.61
C ASP A 521 13.77 4.80 -19.14
N GLU A 522 13.73 4.59 -20.46
CA GLU A 522 12.86 3.58 -21.08
C GLU A 522 13.29 2.16 -20.71
N THR A 523 14.60 1.89 -20.59
CA THR A 523 15.11 0.59 -20.13
C THR A 523 14.63 0.27 -18.71
N ALA A 524 14.73 1.22 -17.78
CA ALA A 524 14.27 1.01 -16.40
C ALA A 524 12.75 0.82 -16.31
N THR A 525 11.98 1.60 -17.07
CA THR A 525 10.50 1.47 -17.08
C THR A 525 10.03 0.19 -17.77
N GLN A 526 10.76 -0.30 -18.79
CA GLN A 526 10.55 -1.62 -19.39
C GLN A 526 10.91 -2.75 -18.42
N PHE A 527 11.94 -2.59 -17.58
CA PHE A 527 12.24 -3.56 -16.52
C PHE A 527 11.08 -3.67 -15.51
N GLY A 528 10.39 -2.57 -15.26
CA GLY A 528 9.22 -2.48 -14.38
C GLY A 528 9.27 -1.37 -13.34
N MET A 529 10.28 -0.49 -13.38
CA MET A 529 10.38 0.66 -12.48
C MET A 529 9.28 1.69 -12.78
N PRO A 530 8.74 2.40 -11.78
CA PRO A 530 7.65 3.36 -11.96
C PRO A 530 8.07 4.63 -12.72
N MET A 531 9.37 4.93 -12.70
CA MET A 531 9.99 6.11 -13.27
C MET A 531 11.41 5.72 -13.69
N GLY A 532 11.91 6.33 -14.78
CA GLY A 532 13.31 6.14 -15.17
C GLY A 532 14.27 6.82 -14.18
N PRO A 533 15.52 6.33 -14.03
CA PRO A 533 16.47 6.84 -13.06
C PRO A 533 16.83 8.32 -13.28
N ILE A 534 16.90 8.78 -14.52
CA ILE A 534 17.24 10.17 -14.84
C ILE A 534 16.07 11.10 -14.49
N GLU A 535 14.84 10.75 -14.89
CA GLU A 535 13.64 11.48 -14.44
C GLU A 535 13.47 11.46 -12.92
N LEU A 536 13.82 10.34 -12.27
CA LEU A 536 13.79 10.21 -10.82
C LEU A 536 14.81 11.15 -10.15
N ALA A 537 16.05 11.19 -10.63
CA ALA A 537 17.08 12.09 -10.13
C ALA A 537 16.67 13.57 -10.29
N ASP A 538 16.11 13.97 -11.42
CA ASP A 538 15.58 15.32 -11.62
C ASP A 538 14.39 15.63 -10.69
N THR A 539 13.58 14.61 -10.34
CA THR A 539 12.44 14.75 -9.42
C THR A 539 12.88 14.91 -7.97
N ILE A 540 13.90 14.16 -7.55
CA ILE A 540 14.53 14.29 -6.22
C ILE A 540 15.22 15.66 -6.12
N GLY A 541 15.98 16.02 -7.13
CA GLY A 541 16.81 17.23 -7.19
C GLY A 541 18.29 16.86 -7.28
N LEU A 542 18.96 17.37 -8.31
CA LEU A 542 20.34 16.96 -8.63
C LEU A 542 21.36 17.36 -7.56
N ASP A 543 21.12 18.44 -6.82
CA ASP A 543 21.94 18.84 -5.68
C ASP A 543 21.82 17.87 -4.49
N ILE A 544 20.63 17.31 -4.26
CA ILE A 544 20.44 16.28 -3.23
C ILE A 544 21.13 15.00 -3.66
N CYS A 545 20.97 14.60 -4.92
CA CYS A 545 21.68 13.44 -5.48
C CYS A 545 23.21 13.62 -5.37
N LEU A 546 23.73 14.82 -5.62
CA LEU A 546 25.15 15.14 -5.48
C LEU A 546 25.60 15.03 -4.03
N SER A 547 24.90 15.68 -3.10
CA SER A 547 25.23 15.65 -1.67
C SER A 547 25.23 14.23 -1.09
N VAL A 548 24.20 13.44 -1.39
CA VAL A 548 24.12 12.04 -0.95
C VAL A 548 25.21 11.20 -1.63
N GLY A 549 25.45 11.43 -2.93
CA GLY A 549 26.51 10.75 -3.68
C GLY A 549 27.89 11.00 -3.09
N GLU A 550 28.21 12.23 -2.72
CA GLU A 550 29.49 12.60 -2.11
C GLU A 550 29.67 11.97 -0.73
N VAL A 551 28.66 12.03 0.14
CA VAL A 551 28.70 11.39 1.47
C VAL A 551 28.91 9.88 1.36
N LEU A 552 28.22 9.22 0.42
CA LEU A 552 28.36 7.78 0.22
C LEU A 552 29.70 7.43 -0.43
N SER A 553 30.17 8.20 -1.41
CA SER A 553 31.47 7.97 -2.04
C SER A 553 32.64 8.16 -1.07
N GLU A 554 32.55 9.13 -0.15
CA GLU A 554 33.56 9.34 0.89
C GLU A 554 33.61 8.17 1.87
N LYS A 555 32.46 7.65 2.30
CA LYS A 555 32.38 6.62 3.34
C LYS A 555 32.46 5.18 2.84
N LEU A 556 31.96 4.90 1.63
CA LEU A 556 31.84 3.55 1.06
C LEU A 556 32.68 3.36 -0.21
N GLY A 557 33.32 4.41 -0.71
CA GLY A 557 34.09 4.39 -1.95
C GLY A 557 33.25 4.61 -3.22
N GLY A 558 33.93 4.65 -4.36
CA GLY A 558 33.34 4.98 -5.66
C GLY A 558 33.48 6.45 -6.04
N ALA A 559 32.91 6.83 -7.19
CA ALA A 559 33.06 8.17 -7.74
C ALA A 559 31.71 8.72 -8.22
N VAL A 560 31.41 9.95 -7.81
CA VAL A 560 30.25 10.68 -8.32
C VAL A 560 30.48 11.06 -9.79
N PRO A 561 29.50 10.80 -10.68
CA PRO A 561 29.61 11.11 -12.12
C PRO A 561 29.93 12.57 -12.42
N GLY A 562 30.72 12.81 -13.47
CA GLY A 562 31.18 14.15 -13.86
C GLY A 562 30.02 15.05 -14.30
N ILE A 563 29.06 14.48 -15.05
CA ILE A 563 27.88 15.22 -15.50
C ILE A 563 27.03 15.75 -14.35
N LEU A 564 26.96 15.04 -13.23
CA LEU A 564 26.16 15.47 -12.08
C LEU A 564 26.76 16.73 -11.47
N ARG A 565 28.08 16.74 -11.22
CA ARG A 565 28.80 17.93 -10.73
C ARG A 565 28.68 19.10 -11.71
N ALA A 566 28.84 18.84 -13.01
CA ALA A 566 28.72 19.87 -14.03
C ALA A 566 27.31 20.49 -14.09
N LYS A 567 26.24 19.66 -14.02
CA LYS A 567 24.85 20.12 -14.01
C LYS A 567 24.53 20.96 -12.78
N VAL A 568 24.92 20.50 -11.59
CA VAL A 568 24.68 21.26 -10.35
C VAL A 568 25.47 22.58 -10.35
N GLY A 569 26.72 22.58 -10.82
CA GLY A 569 27.53 23.79 -10.98
C GLY A 569 26.94 24.80 -11.99
N GLN A 570 26.21 24.33 -13.00
CA GLN A 570 25.44 25.16 -13.93
C GLN A 570 24.10 25.64 -13.36
N GLY A 571 23.76 25.26 -12.13
CA GLY A 571 22.47 25.54 -11.52
C GLY A 571 21.32 24.77 -12.19
N HIS A 572 21.57 23.64 -12.85
CA HIS A 572 20.54 22.72 -13.33
C HIS A 572 20.21 21.74 -12.20
N LEU A 573 19.05 21.91 -11.56
CA LEU A 573 18.72 21.19 -10.32
C LEU A 573 17.51 20.27 -10.49
N GLY A 574 17.08 20.04 -11.73
CA GLY A 574 15.95 19.19 -12.07
C GLY A 574 14.61 19.92 -12.02
N ARG A 575 13.59 19.24 -11.51
CA ARG A 575 12.20 19.70 -11.55
C ARG A 575 11.98 20.99 -10.76
N LYS A 576 12.73 21.22 -9.68
CA LYS A 576 12.53 22.38 -8.80
C LYS A 576 12.78 23.73 -9.48
N ASN A 577 13.75 23.79 -10.39
CA ASN A 577 14.04 24.97 -11.21
C ASN A 577 13.72 24.75 -12.69
N LYS A 578 12.99 23.67 -12.99
CA LYS A 578 12.46 23.30 -14.30
C LYS A 578 13.52 22.89 -15.33
N ILE A 579 14.77 22.68 -14.92
CA ILE A 579 15.87 22.28 -15.80
C ILE A 579 16.88 21.39 -15.06
N GLY A 580 17.13 20.19 -15.60
CA GLY A 580 18.09 19.20 -15.10
C GLY A 580 18.71 18.44 -16.26
N PHE A 581 18.61 17.12 -16.25
CA PHE A 581 18.80 16.31 -17.46
C PHE A 581 17.68 16.55 -18.47
N TYR A 582 16.45 16.76 -17.98
CA TYR A 582 15.31 17.16 -18.78
C TYR A 582 14.96 18.65 -18.58
N LYS A 583 14.25 19.20 -19.57
CA LYS A 583 13.55 20.49 -19.44
C LYS A 583 12.09 20.24 -19.06
N TYR A 584 11.57 21.03 -18.14
CA TYR A 584 10.21 20.84 -17.62
C TYR A 584 9.28 22.02 -17.96
N LYS A 585 8.09 21.70 -18.49
CA LYS A 585 6.96 22.64 -18.59
C LYS A 585 5.91 22.24 -17.56
N GLY A 586 5.98 22.87 -16.38
CA GLY A 586 5.17 22.47 -15.23
C GLY A 586 5.64 21.11 -14.70
N SER A 587 4.78 20.09 -14.76
CA SER A 587 5.13 18.73 -14.36
C SER A 587 5.51 17.80 -15.52
N ARG A 588 5.56 18.31 -16.76
CA ARG A 588 5.79 17.49 -17.96
C ARG A 588 7.21 17.68 -18.47
N ILE A 589 7.87 16.57 -18.79
CA ILE A 589 9.13 16.54 -19.51
C ILE A 589 8.94 17.01 -20.94
N ILE A 590 9.81 17.90 -21.40
CA ILE A 590 10.01 18.21 -22.81
C ILE A 590 11.05 17.22 -23.31
N ARG A 591 10.60 16.12 -23.93
CA ARG A 591 11.51 15.08 -24.44
C ARG A 591 12.40 15.67 -25.55
N PRO A 592 13.72 15.40 -25.54
CA PRO A 592 14.60 15.76 -26.65
C PRO A 592 14.09 15.13 -27.95
N LYS A 593 14.08 15.88 -29.06
CA LYS A 593 13.69 15.35 -30.38
C LYS A 593 14.93 14.81 -31.08
N GLY A 594 14.87 13.55 -31.55
CA GLY A 594 15.87 13.00 -32.49
C GLY A 594 17.12 12.38 -31.88
N GLU A 595 17.18 12.20 -30.55
CA GLU A 595 18.32 11.60 -29.84
C GLU A 595 18.06 10.12 -29.47
N GLN A 596 17.41 9.32 -30.31
CA GLN A 596 17.45 7.87 -30.08
C GLN A 596 18.82 7.37 -30.54
N SER A 597 19.56 6.74 -29.64
CA SER A 597 20.83 6.14 -30.06
C SER A 597 20.53 4.89 -30.91
N ASP A 598 21.23 4.74 -32.04
CA ASP A 598 21.22 3.50 -32.84
C ASP A 598 21.87 2.31 -32.10
N ARG A 599 22.34 2.54 -30.86
CA ARG A 599 23.06 1.56 -30.06
C ARG A 599 22.08 0.80 -29.17
N GLY A 600 21.52 -0.26 -29.73
CA GLY A 600 20.96 -1.37 -28.95
C GLY A 600 22.07 -2.02 -28.12
N MET A 601 22.44 -1.42 -26.99
CA MET A 601 23.36 -2.05 -26.03
C MET A 601 22.55 -3.04 -25.18
N PRO A 602 22.81 -4.36 -25.29
CA PRO A 602 22.04 -5.37 -24.57
C PRO A 602 22.23 -5.28 -23.03
N ASP A 603 23.25 -4.57 -22.57
CA ASP A 603 23.66 -4.56 -21.16
C ASP A 603 23.01 -3.47 -20.30
N LEU A 604 22.26 -2.52 -20.90
CA LEU A 604 21.76 -1.34 -20.18
C LEU A 604 20.94 -1.71 -18.94
N CYS A 605 20.03 -2.68 -19.08
CA CYS A 605 19.21 -3.12 -17.96
C CYS A 605 20.06 -3.74 -16.84
N ASP A 606 21.02 -4.59 -17.20
CA ASP A 606 21.88 -5.26 -16.22
C ASP A 606 22.79 -4.26 -15.50
N ARG A 607 23.37 -3.30 -16.22
CA ARG A 607 24.19 -2.26 -15.61
C ARG A 607 23.43 -1.48 -14.54
N LEU A 608 22.18 -1.08 -14.83
CA LEU A 608 21.32 -0.39 -13.86
C LEU A 608 20.95 -1.29 -12.68
N ILE A 609 20.34 -2.44 -12.97
CA ILE A 609 19.71 -3.27 -11.95
C ILE A 609 20.76 -3.96 -11.09
N LEU A 610 21.85 -4.46 -11.67
CA LEU A 610 22.85 -5.20 -10.91
C LEU A 610 23.66 -4.32 -9.96
N ARG A 611 23.84 -3.02 -10.24
CA ARG A 611 24.40 -2.07 -9.24
C ARG A 611 23.50 -1.97 -8.01
N LEU A 612 22.19 -1.89 -8.22
CA LEU A 612 21.19 -1.89 -7.15
C LEU A 612 21.22 -3.20 -6.35
N LEU A 613 21.28 -4.36 -7.05
CA LEU A 613 21.31 -5.66 -6.40
C LEU A 613 22.60 -5.87 -5.60
N ASN A 614 23.75 -5.45 -6.15
CA ASN A 614 25.03 -5.61 -5.47
C ASN A 614 25.07 -4.82 -4.16
N GLU A 615 24.59 -3.57 -4.16
CA GLU A 615 24.47 -2.77 -2.94
C GLU A 615 23.44 -3.34 -1.96
N SER A 616 22.38 -3.96 -2.47
CA SER A 616 21.39 -4.67 -1.63
C SER A 616 22.05 -5.82 -0.86
N VAL A 617 22.95 -6.57 -1.52
CA VAL A 617 23.71 -7.66 -0.88
C VAL A 617 24.74 -7.12 0.11
N ALA A 618 25.43 -6.02 -0.20
CA ALA A 618 26.33 -5.36 0.74
C ALA A 618 25.58 -4.90 2.01
N CYS A 619 24.41 -4.29 1.86
CA CYS A 619 23.56 -3.88 3.00
C CYS A 619 23.12 -5.07 3.87
N LEU A 620 22.88 -6.23 3.25
CA LEU A 620 22.54 -7.45 3.98
C LEU A 620 23.75 -7.99 4.76
N ARG A 621 24.91 -8.11 4.10
CA ARG A 621 26.16 -8.58 4.70
C ARG A 621 26.59 -7.73 5.89
N GLU A 622 26.46 -6.41 5.76
CA GLU A 622 26.80 -5.47 6.83
C GLU A 622 25.74 -5.39 7.95
N GLY A 623 24.60 -6.08 7.78
CA GLY A 623 23.54 -6.10 8.77
C GLY A 623 22.81 -4.75 8.92
N VAL A 624 22.73 -3.96 7.85
CA VAL A 624 21.91 -2.72 7.82
C VAL A 624 20.45 -3.04 8.12
N VAL A 625 19.97 -4.20 7.69
CA VAL A 625 18.70 -4.79 8.11
C VAL A 625 18.90 -6.21 8.60
N ALA A 626 17.90 -6.74 9.29
CA ALA A 626 17.96 -8.07 9.90
C ALA A 626 17.91 -9.23 8.88
N ASP A 627 17.29 -9.04 7.73
CA ASP A 627 17.12 -10.10 6.72
C ASP A 627 16.79 -9.54 5.32
N ALA A 628 16.91 -10.41 4.31
CA ALA A 628 16.68 -10.08 2.90
C ALA A 628 15.25 -9.61 2.59
N ASP A 629 14.24 -10.11 3.32
CA ASP A 629 12.85 -9.71 3.09
C ASP A 629 12.64 -8.23 3.41
N LEU A 630 13.36 -7.69 4.42
CA LEU A 630 13.32 -6.27 4.76
C LEU A 630 13.92 -5.39 3.65
N ILE A 631 14.98 -5.85 2.99
CA ILE A 631 15.51 -5.17 1.80
C ILE A 631 14.47 -5.16 0.68
N ASP A 632 13.87 -6.32 0.43
CA ASP A 632 12.92 -6.47 -0.66
C ASP A 632 11.70 -5.55 -0.49
N VAL A 633 11.06 -5.62 0.67
CA VAL A 633 9.89 -4.78 0.98
C VAL A 633 10.27 -3.31 1.04
N GLY A 634 11.44 -2.99 1.59
CA GLY A 634 11.96 -1.62 1.68
C GLY A 634 12.14 -1.00 0.30
N MET A 635 12.82 -1.68 -0.62
CA MET A 635 13.06 -1.17 -1.97
C MET A 635 11.78 -1.10 -2.80
N VAL A 636 10.86 -2.05 -2.63
CA VAL A 636 9.55 -2.00 -3.33
C VAL A 636 8.72 -0.79 -2.89
N PHE A 637 8.59 -0.52 -1.59
CA PHE A 637 7.76 0.59 -1.10
C PHE A 637 8.49 1.94 -1.00
N GLY A 638 9.82 1.92 -0.89
CA GLY A 638 10.67 3.10 -0.79
C GLY A 638 11.02 3.70 -2.14
N THR A 639 11.47 2.86 -3.10
CA THR A 639 11.89 3.35 -4.44
C THR A 639 10.94 2.94 -5.56
N GLY A 640 10.06 1.97 -5.31
CA GLY A 640 9.17 1.42 -6.33
C GLY A 640 9.82 0.31 -7.13
N PHE A 641 10.81 -0.41 -6.59
CA PHE A 641 11.36 -1.59 -7.27
C PHE A 641 10.23 -2.52 -7.75
N ALA A 642 10.30 -2.95 -9.01
CA ALA A 642 9.23 -3.64 -9.75
C ALA A 642 8.45 -4.66 -8.88
N PRO A 643 7.23 -4.33 -8.39
CA PRO A 643 6.55 -5.15 -7.38
C PRO A 643 6.24 -6.58 -7.84
N PHE A 644 5.91 -6.76 -9.11
CA PHE A 644 5.67 -8.08 -9.71
C PHE A 644 6.91 -8.99 -9.74
N ARG A 645 8.10 -8.47 -9.41
CA ARG A 645 9.35 -9.24 -9.26
C ARG A 645 9.69 -9.56 -7.79
N GLY A 646 8.88 -9.12 -6.83
CA GLY A 646 9.01 -9.49 -5.42
C GLY A 646 10.06 -8.72 -4.60
N GLY A 647 11.03 -8.07 -5.24
CA GLY A 647 12.09 -7.30 -4.58
C GLY A 647 13.48 -7.63 -5.16
N PRO A 648 14.51 -6.81 -4.90
CA PRO A 648 15.87 -7.02 -5.39
C PRO A 648 16.46 -8.42 -5.12
N ILE A 649 16.49 -8.87 -3.86
CA ILE A 649 17.11 -10.13 -3.48
C ILE A 649 16.27 -11.30 -3.99
N HIS A 650 14.94 -11.22 -3.87
CA HIS A 650 14.04 -12.22 -4.44
C HIS A 650 14.18 -12.35 -5.97
N TYR A 651 14.33 -11.23 -6.68
CA TYR A 651 14.57 -11.21 -8.12
C TYR A 651 15.94 -11.85 -8.47
N ALA A 652 16.98 -11.56 -7.69
CA ALA A 652 18.30 -12.17 -7.87
C ALA A 652 18.22 -13.70 -7.74
N ALA A 653 17.54 -14.19 -6.70
CA ALA A 653 17.30 -15.62 -6.49
C ALA A 653 16.52 -16.25 -7.65
N HIS A 654 15.46 -15.59 -8.14
CA HIS A 654 14.67 -16.08 -9.27
C HIS A 654 15.46 -16.10 -10.60
N ARG A 655 16.39 -15.16 -10.81
CA ARG A 655 17.31 -15.14 -11.95
C ARG A 655 18.41 -16.21 -11.85
N GLY A 656 18.67 -16.69 -10.63
CA GLY A 656 19.79 -17.56 -10.28
C GLY A 656 20.99 -16.74 -9.80
N ILE A 657 21.41 -16.96 -8.56
CA ILE A 657 22.50 -16.19 -7.92
C ILE A 657 23.80 -16.32 -8.70
N ASP A 658 24.14 -17.52 -9.18
CA ASP A 658 25.34 -17.75 -10.00
C ASP A 658 25.30 -16.98 -11.32
N ASN A 659 24.12 -16.89 -11.95
CA ASN A 659 23.94 -16.11 -13.17
C ASN A 659 24.12 -14.61 -12.91
N VAL A 660 23.67 -14.12 -11.75
CA VAL A 660 23.86 -12.73 -11.34
C VAL A 660 25.33 -12.45 -11.07
N HIS A 661 26.00 -13.33 -10.33
CA HIS A 661 27.42 -13.20 -9.99
C HIS A 661 28.30 -13.20 -11.24
N ALA A 662 28.14 -14.20 -12.12
CA ALA A 662 28.90 -14.27 -13.38
C ALA A 662 28.66 -13.04 -14.27
N ARG A 663 27.46 -12.48 -14.24
CA ARG A 663 27.15 -11.25 -14.98
C ARG A 663 27.81 -10.02 -14.38
N LEU A 664 27.87 -9.90 -13.06
CA LEU A 664 28.60 -8.83 -12.38
C LEU A 664 30.10 -8.88 -12.72
N GLU A 665 30.72 -10.07 -12.71
CA GLU A 665 32.12 -10.25 -13.12
C GLU A 665 32.37 -9.83 -14.57
N GLN A 666 31.42 -10.11 -15.48
CA GLN A 666 31.52 -9.66 -16.86
C GLN A 666 31.42 -8.13 -16.96
N LEU A 667 30.45 -7.52 -16.26
CA LEU A 667 30.32 -6.06 -16.23
C LEU A 667 31.54 -5.39 -15.57
N GLN A 668 32.18 -6.05 -14.61
CA GLN A 668 33.43 -5.56 -14.01
C GLN A 668 34.55 -5.49 -15.05
N LYS A 669 34.69 -6.50 -15.91
CA LYS A 669 35.68 -6.48 -17.00
C LYS A 669 35.40 -5.38 -18.02
N ASP A 670 34.12 -5.19 -18.35
CA ASP A 670 33.71 -4.29 -19.43
C ASP A 670 33.67 -2.82 -18.99
N TYR A 671 33.31 -2.56 -17.73
CA TYR A 671 33.02 -1.22 -17.23
C TYR A 671 33.82 -0.84 -15.97
N GLY A 672 34.53 -1.78 -15.33
CA GLY A 672 35.43 -1.52 -14.21
C GLY A 672 34.88 -1.88 -12.83
N ASP A 673 35.67 -1.60 -11.78
CA ASP A 673 35.52 -2.14 -10.42
C ASP A 673 34.21 -1.79 -9.71
N ARG A 674 33.45 -0.80 -10.19
CA ARG A 674 32.10 -0.52 -9.66
C ARG A 674 31.13 -1.70 -9.83
N PHE A 675 31.43 -2.68 -10.68
CA PHE A 675 30.64 -3.91 -10.81
C PHE A 675 31.24 -5.11 -10.10
N GLU A 676 32.30 -4.93 -9.31
CA GLU A 676 32.86 -6.00 -8.48
C GLU A 676 31.77 -6.64 -7.61
N PRO A 677 31.56 -7.97 -7.69
CA PRO A 677 30.58 -8.65 -6.86
C PRO A 677 30.92 -8.51 -5.37
N ASP A 678 29.95 -8.06 -4.56
CA ASP A 678 30.13 -8.02 -3.11
C ASP A 678 30.33 -9.44 -2.53
N ALA A 679 31.18 -9.57 -1.51
CA ALA A 679 31.46 -10.85 -0.89
C ALA A 679 30.21 -11.59 -0.35
N GLY A 680 29.15 -10.85 -0.01
CA GLY A 680 27.90 -11.37 0.51
C GLY A 680 27.10 -12.22 -0.48
N TRP A 681 27.44 -12.19 -1.78
CA TRP A 681 26.80 -13.09 -2.76
C TRP A 681 27.03 -14.56 -2.42
N LYS A 682 28.18 -14.89 -1.80
CA LYS A 682 28.50 -16.26 -1.36
C LYS A 682 27.54 -16.78 -0.29
N ASP A 683 27.07 -15.90 0.59
CA ASP A 683 26.12 -16.26 1.65
C ASP A 683 24.71 -16.55 1.10
N LEU A 684 24.44 -16.13 -0.14
CA LEU A 684 23.17 -16.35 -0.85
C LEU A 684 23.21 -17.55 -1.81
N GLN A 685 24.39 -18.16 -2.06
CA GLN A 685 24.56 -19.33 -2.94
C GLN A 685 24.13 -20.67 -2.29
N GLY A 686 23.21 -20.62 -1.32
CA GLY A 686 22.73 -21.77 -0.54
C GLY A 686 21.91 -22.78 -1.33
#